data_AF-A0A6J3ETZ7-F1
#
_entry.id   AF-A0A6J3ETZ7-F1
#
_cell.length_a   1.000
_cell.length_b   1.000
_cell.length_c   1.000
_cell.angle_alpha   90.00
_cell.angle_beta   90.00
_cell.angle_gamma   90.00
#
_symmetry.space_group_name_H-M   'P 1'
#
loop_
_entity.id
_entity.type
_entity.pdbx_description
1 polymer ?
#
loop_
_entity_poly.entity_id
_entity_poly.type
_entity_poly.pdbx_seq_one_letter_code
_entity_poly.pdbx_strand_id
1 'polypeptide(L)'
;MTEAITQIRAKGLQTAVLSNNFYLPNQKSFLPLDRKQFDVVVESCVEGICKPDPRIYKLCLERLGLQPSESIFLDDLGPNLKAAANLGIHTIKVNDPETAVKELEALLGFTLSIGVPNTRPVRRTMEIPKDSLEKYLKDLLGIQTTGPLELLQFDHGQSNPTYYIRLANRDLVLRKKPPGTLLPSAHAIEREFRIMKALANAGVPVPNVLDLCEDSSVVGTPFYVMEYCPGLIYKDPSLPGLEPSQRRAIYTAMNTVLCKIHSVDPQAVGLEDYGKQGDYIPRQVQTWIKQYRASETSTISAMERLIEWLPLHFPYQQRTTVVHGDFRLDNLLFHSEKLEVLAVLDWELSTLGDPFADVAYSCLAHYLPSSFPMLRGFNDCDLTQLGIPTAEEYFRMYCLRMGLPPTENWNFYMAFSFFRLAAILQGVYKRSLTGQASSANAEQTGKLTEFVSNLAWDFAVKEGFRVFKEMPIKNPLTRSFHTWARTQSQWIPTGTRSYSSIPEASPVHTSKGGLVISPEGLSSPVRKLYHRLKHFMEQHVYPAETELQSHQTSAARWSPSPLIEGLKEKAKAEGLWNLFLPLEADPEKKYGAGLTNMEYAHLCELMGTSLYAPEICNCSAPDTGNMELLVRYGTEAQKARWLIPLLEGKARSCFAMTEPKVASSDATNIEASIREEDSFYVINGHKWWITGILDPRCQLCVFMGKTDPHAPRHQQQSVLLVPMDTPGIKIIRPLTVYGLEDAPGGHGEVQFEHVRVPKENMVLGPGRGFEIAQGRLGPGRIHHCMRLIGFSERALALMKARVKSRVAFGKPLVEQGTMLADIAQSRVEIEQARLLVLKAAHLMDLAGNKAAALDIAMIKMVAPTMASRVIDRAIQAFGAAGLSSDYPLAQFFTWARALRFADGPDEVHQATVAKLELKHSA
;
A
#
# COMPACT_ATOMS: atom_id res chain seq x y z
N MET A 1 -14.37 -38.93 -0.69
CA MET A 1 -15.79 -38.58 -0.38
C MET A 1 -16.38 -37.57 -1.37
N THR A 2 -15.76 -36.40 -1.61
CA THR A 2 -16.30 -35.36 -2.51
C THR A 2 -16.55 -35.83 -3.96
N GLU A 3 -15.64 -36.63 -4.52
CA GLU A 3 -15.82 -37.23 -5.86
C GLU A 3 -16.95 -38.26 -5.88
N ALA A 4 -17.07 -39.07 -4.83
CA ALA A 4 -18.18 -40.02 -4.67
C ALA A 4 -19.53 -39.30 -4.66
N ILE A 5 -19.65 -38.16 -3.93
CA ILE A 5 -20.86 -37.31 -3.94
C ILE A 5 -21.19 -36.84 -5.37
N THR A 6 -20.17 -36.46 -6.14
CA THR A 6 -20.36 -36.02 -7.53
C THR A 6 -20.89 -37.16 -8.41
N GLN A 7 -20.38 -38.38 -8.25
CA GLN A 7 -20.86 -39.56 -8.99
C GLN A 7 -22.27 -39.97 -8.57
N ILE A 8 -22.58 -39.93 -7.27
CA ILE A 8 -23.92 -40.20 -6.73
C ILE A 8 -24.94 -39.26 -7.37
N ARG A 9 -24.64 -37.96 -7.41
CA ARG A 9 -25.49 -36.96 -8.06
C ARG A 9 -25.60 -37.15 -9.56
N ALA A 10 -24.51 -37.54 -10.24
CA ALA A 10 -24.53 -37.83 -11.67
C ALA A 10 -25.44 -39.03 -12.03
N LYS A 11 -25.67 -39.94 -11.07
CA LYS A 11 -26.65 -41.03 -11.18
C LYS A 11 -28.08 -40.64 -10.77
N GLY A 12 -28.32 -39.37 -10.45
CA GLY A 12 -29.64 -38.84 -10.11
C GLY A 12 -30.07 -39.08 -8.66
N LEU A 13 -29.18 -39.55 -7.79
CA LEU A 13 -29.48 -39.72 -6.37
C LEU A 13 -29.32 -38.39 -5.60
N GLN A 14 -30.22 -38.16 -4.64
CA GLN A 14 -30.16 -37.00 -3.75
C GLN A 14 -29.08 -37.17 -2.68
N THR A 15 -28.53 -36.05 -2.24
CA THR A 15 -27.42 -35.97 -1.28
C THR A 15 -27.74 -34.96 -0.19
N ALA A 16 -27.39 -35.26 1.06
CA ALA A 16 -27.61 -34.35 2.18
C ALA A 16 -26.43 -34.34 3.15
N VAL A 17 -26.33 -33.27 3.94
CA VAL A 17 -25.36 -33.16 5.04
C VAL A 17 -26.05 -32.78 6.35
N LEU A 18 -25.70 -33.51 7.39
CA LEU A 18 -26.11 -33.31 8.78
C LEU A 18 -24.88 -32.93 9.60
N SER A 19 -24.81 -31.69 10.08
CA SER A 19 -23.65 -31.19 10.85
C SER A 19 -23.93 -31.04 12.34
N ASN A 20 -22.88 -31.22 13.16
CA ASN A 20 -22.83 -30.80 14.56
C ASN A 20 -21.96 -29.52 14.66
N ASN A 21 -22.40 -28.44 14.01
CA ASN A 21 -21.66 -27.19 13.91
C ASN A 21 -22.07 -26.12 14.95
N PHE A 22 -21.33 -25.01 14.96
CA PHE A 22 -21.47 -23.90 15.91
C PHE A 22 -21.39 -22.53 15.20
N TYR A 23 -21.86 -21.48 15.88
CA TYR A 23 -21.71 -20.10 15.43
C TYR A 23 -20.30 -19.57 15.71
N LEU A 24 -19.76 -18.82 14.75
CA LEU A 24 -18.56 -18.01 14.92
C LEU A 24 -18.89 -16.71 15.70
N PRO A 25 -17.89 -16.01 16.26
CA PRO A 25 -18.10 -14.73 16.97
C PRO A 25 -18.82 -13.65 16.16
N ASN A 26 -18.79 -13.74 14.83
CA ASN A 26 -19.51 -12.85 13.91
C ASN A 26 -20.95 -13.31 13.59
N GLN A 27 -21.49 -14.26 14.37
CA GLN A 27 -22.82 -14.87 14.22
C GLN A 27 -23.07 -15.64 12.90
N LYS A 28 -22.04 -15.95 12.11
CA LYS A 28 -22.17 -16.86 10.96
C LYS A 28 -21.98 -18.31 11.41
N SER A 29 -22.75 -19.25 10.85
CA SER A 29 -22.54 -20.68 11.10
C SER A 29 -21.25 -21.16 10.42
N PHE A 30 -20.46 -21.93 11.15
CA PHE A 30 -19.24 -22.53 10.61
C PHE A 30 -19.58 -23.87 9.93
N LEU A 31 -19.52 -23.92 8.61
CA LEU A 31 -19.68 -25.16 7.84
C LEU A 31 -18.68 -25.17 6.68
N PRO A 32 -17.48 -25.77 6.84
CA PRO A 32 -16.40 -25.73 5.86
C PRO A 32 -16.63 -26.72 4.70
N LEU A 33 -17.79 -26.64 4.04
CA LEU A 33 -18.19 -27.51 2.93
C LEU A 33 -18.84 -26.69 1.81
N ASP A 34 -18.69 -27.13 0.56
CA ASP A 34 -19.41 -26.54 -0.57
C ASP A 34 -20.88 -26.97 -0.54
N ARG A 35 -21.74 -26.06 -0.08
CA ARG A 35 -23.20 -26.29 0.03
C ARG A 35 -23.83 -26.72 -1.29
N LYS A 36 -23.26 -26.36 -2.45
CA LYS A 36 -23.78 -26.72 -3.78
C LYS A 36 -23.69 -28.22 -4.07
N GLN A 37 -22.89 -28.96 -3.30
CA GLN A 37 -22.75 -30.41 -3.45
C GLN A 37 -23.90 -31.20 -2.83
N PHE A 38 -24.77 -30.55 -2.04
CA PHE A 38 -25.86 -31.21 -1.32
C PHE A 38 -27.20 -30.61 -1.73
N ASP A 39 -28.21 -31.47 -1.87
CA ASP A 39 -29.60 -31.06 -2.09
C ASP A 39 -30.23 -30.53 -0.81
N VAL A 40 -29.83 -31.09 0.34
CA VAL A 40 -30.30 -30.69 1.67
C VAL A 40 -29.12 -30.46 2.61
N VAL A 41 -29.12 -29.33 3.32
CA VAL A 41 -28.14 -28.99 4.36
C VAL A 41 -28.89 -28.75 5.68
N VAL A 42 -28.52 -29.50 6.72
CA VAL A 42 -29.08 -29.37 8.08
C VAL A 42 -27.95 -29.00 9.04
N GLU A 43 -28.02 -27.79 9.60
CA GLU A 43 -27.00 -27.22 10.48
C GLU A 43 -27.48 -27.21 11.93
N SER A 44 -26.80 -27.94 12.82
CA SER A 44 -27.26 -28.06 14.20
C SER A 44 -27.35 -26.73 14.95
N CYS A 45 -26.44 -25.79 14.69
CA CYS A 45 -26.50 -24.49 15.36
C CYS A 45 -27.69 -23.64 14.90
N VAL A 46 -28.15 -23.84 13.66
CA VAL A 46 -29.30 -23.12 13.08
C VAL A 46 -30.60 -23.75 13.54
N GLU A 47 -30.69 -25.08 13.54
CA GLU A 47 -31.90 -25.81 13.90
C GLU A 47 -32.08 -26.02 15.41
N GLY A 48 -31.03 -25.77 16.21
CA GLY A 48 -31.05 -25.96 17.67
C GLY A 48 -31.10 -27.44 18.11
N ILE A 49 -30.80 -28.37 17.20
CA ILE A 49 -30.78 -29.83 17.42
C ILE A 49 -29.51 -30.42 16.84
N CYS A 50 -28.85 -31.34 17.54
CA CYS A 50 -27.58 -31.95 17.11
C CYS A 50 -27.67 -33.48 17.11
N LYS A 51 -26.88 -34.15 16.28
CA LYS A 51 -26.70 -35.61 16.37
C LYS A 51 -26.10 -35.96 17.74
N PRO A 52 -26.56 -37.01 18.43
CA PRO A 52 -27.40 -38.11 17.93
C PRO A 52 -28.91 -37.94 18.17
N ASP A 53 -29.44 -36.73 18.39
CA ASP A 53 -30.88 -36.51 18.60
C ASP A 53 -31.70 -37.01 17.39
N PRO A 54 -32.65 -37.96 17.56
CA PRO A 54 -33.45 -38.49 16.45
C PRO A 54 -34.18 -37.43 15.61
N ARG A 55 -34.49 -36.26 16.19
CA ARG A 55 -35.17 -35.16 15.49
C ARG A 55 -34.36 -34.61 14.33
N ILE A 56 -33.03 -34.59 14.40
CA ILE A 56 -32.20 -34.04 13.33
C ILE A 56 -32.25 -34.91 12.06
N TYR A 57 -32.27 -36.24 12.24
CA TYR A 57 -32.40 -37.20 11.13
C TYR A 57 -33.78 -37.12 10.48
N LYS A 58 -34.83 -37.03 11.30
CA LYS A 58 -36.22 -36.85 10.80
C LYS A 58 -36.38 -35.58 9.99
N LEU A 59 -35.81 -34.47 10.47
CA LEU A 59 -35.82 -33.19 9.75
C LEU A 59 -35.12 -33.30 8.38
N CYS A 60 -33.98 -33.98 8.31
CA CYS A 60 -33.27 -34.19 7.05
C CYS A 60 -34.08 -35.06 6.07
N LEU A 61 -34.68 -36.15 6.54
CA LEU A 61 -35.54 -37.01 5.73
C LEU A 61 -36.78 -36.28 5.22
N GLU A 62 -37.41 -35.45 6.06
CA GLU A 62 -38.54 -34.61 5.67
C GLU A 62 -38.16 -33.61 4.58
N ARG A 63 -37.00 -32.94 4.70
CA ARG A 63 -36.49 -32.02 3.66
C ARG A 63 -36.11 -32.72 2.36
N LEU A 64 -35.66 -33.98 2.43
CA LEU A 64 -35.37 -34.81 1.26
C LEU A 64 -36.63 -35.40 0.62
N GLY A 65 -37.71 -35.56 1.40
CA GLY A 65 -38.94 -36.24 0.98
C GLY A 65 -38.79 -37.77 0.92
N LEU A 66 -37.93 -38.36 1.76
CA LEU A 66 -37.58 -39.80 1.73
C LEU A 66 -37.99 -40.55 3.00
N GLN A 67 -38.27 -41.84 2.88
CA GLN A 67 -38.44 -42.72 4.04
C GLN A 67 -37.07 -43.17 4.59
N PRO A 68 -36.95 -43.48 5.90
CA PRO A 68 -35.69 -43.92 6.49
C PRO A 68 -35.02 -45.09 5.75
N SER A 69 -35.81 -46.09 5.32
CA SER A 69 -35.31 -47.29 4.62
C SER A 69 -34.72 -47.01 3.24
N GLU A 70 -34.99 -45.83 2.66
CA GLU A 70 -34.49 -45.42 1.34
C GLU A 70 -33.21 -44.60 1.45
N SER A 71 -32.66 -44.45 2.65
CA SER A 71 -31.52 -43.57 2.92
C SER A 71 -30.33 -44.33 3.50
N ILE A 72 -29.13 -43.85 3.14
CA ILE A 72 -27.85 -44.33 3.66
C ILE A 72 -27.18 -43.17 4.39
N PHE A 73 -26.80 -43.39 5.65
CA PHE A 73 -26.14 -42.40 6.50
C PHE A 73 -24.72 -42.83 6.86
N LEU A 74 -23.76 -41.94 6.60
CA LEU A 74 -22.34 -42.14 6.85
C LEU A 74 -21.89 -41.19 7.97
N ASP A 75 -21.23 -41.73 9.00
CA ASP A 75 -20.69 -40.96 10.13
C ASP A 75 -19.54 -41.76 10.76
N ASP A 76 -18.58 -41.06 11.38
CA ASP A 76 -17.45 -41.66 12.08
C ASP A 76 -17.81 -42.06 13.52
N LEU A 77 -18.84 -41.44 14.10
CA LEU A 77 -19.26 -41.66 15.48
C LEU A 77 -20.35 -42.73 15.60
N GLY A 78 -20.00 -43.83 16.26
CA GLY A 78 -20.93 -44.94 16.55
C GLY A 78 -22.29 -44.54 17.18
N PRO A 79 -22.34 -43.60 18.15
CA PRO A 79 -23.62 -43.13 18.70
C PRO A 79 -24.56 -42.49 17.67
N ASN A 80 -24.01 -41.74 16.70
CA ASN A 80 -24.79 -41.12 15.63
C ASN A 80 -25.39 -42.18 14.70
N LEU A 81 -24.57 -43.17 14.34
CA LEU A 81 -25.02 -44.29 13.50
C LEU A 81 -26.10 -45.10 14.22
N LYS A 82 -25.94 -45.38 15.52
CA LYS A 82 -26.94 -46.12 16.30
C LYS A 82 -28.29 -45.39 16.34
N ALA A 83 -28.28 -44.07 16.51
CA ALA A 83 -29.50 -43.27 16.50
C ALA A 83 -30.19 -43.26 15.13
N ALA A 84 -29.41 -43.14 14.04
CA ALA A 84 -29.93 -43.24 12.67
C ALA A 84 -30.50 -44.63 12.36
N ALA A 85 -29.79 -45.69 12.73
CA ALA A 85 -30.23 -47.08 12.53
C ALA A 85 -31.53 -47.40 13.28
N ASN A 86 -31.72 -46.87 14.50
CA ASN A 86 -32.97 -47.00 15.25
C ASN A 86 -34.19 -46.36 14.55
N LEU A 87 -33.96 -45.45 13.60
CA LEU A 87 -35.01 -44.86 12.75
C LEU A 87 -35.26 -45.66 11.47
N GLY A 88 -34.49 -46.72 11.20
CA GLY A 88 -34.58 -47.52 9.98
C GLY A 88 -33.69 -47.06 8.84
N ILE A 89 -32.70 -46.19 9.10
CA ILE A 89 -31.73 -45.71 8.12
C ILE A 89 -30.59 -46.73 7.96
N HIS A 90 -30.17 -47.04 6.73
CA HIS A 90 -28.96 -47.84 6.50
C HIS A 90 -27.72 -47.04 6.92
N THR A 91 -26.79 -47.63 7.67
CA THR A 91 -25.65 -46.89 8.21
C THR A 91 -24.32 -47.50 7.84
N ILE A 92 -23.33 -46.65 7.54
CA ILE A 92 -21.94 -47.04 7.27
C ILE A 92 -21.04 -46.28 8.25
N LYS A 93 -20.17 -47.00 8.95
CA LYS A 93 -19.19 -46.39 9.85
C LYS A 93 -17.95 -45.96 9.09
N VAL A 94 -17.67 -44.66 9.07
CA VAL A 94 -16.49 -44.11 8.40
C VAL A 94 -15.28 -44.16 9.33
N ASN A 95 -14.58 -45.31 9.36
CA ASN A 95 -13.25 -45.38 9.98
C ASN A 95 -12.15 -44.97 9.00
N ASP A 96 -12.33 -45.31 7.72
CA ASP A 96 -11.44 -45.04 6.61
C ASP A 96 -12.28 -44.67 5.36
N PRO A 97 -11.99 -43.54 4.68
CA PRO A 97 -12.78 -43.10 3.54
C PRO A 97 -12.81 -44.09 2.35
N GLU A 98 -11.72 -44.81 2.06
CA GLU A 98 -11.69 -45.74 0.91
C GLU A 98 -12.58 -46.95 1.17
N THR A 99 -12.48 -47.51 2.38
CA THR A 99 -13.30 -48.64 2.81
C THR A 99 -14.77 -48.27 2.85
N ALA A 100 -15.09 -47.08 3.38
CA ALA A 100 -16.47 -46.57 3.41
C ALA A 100 -17.04 -46.33 2.00
N VAL A 101 -16.22 -45.86 1.04
CA VAL A 101 -16.63 -45.71 -0.36
C VAL A 101 -16.91 -47.08 -0.98
N LYS A 102 -16.08 -48.10 -0.75
CA LYS A 102 -16.33 -49.46 -1.26
C LYS A 102 -17.60 -50.08 -0.68
N GLU A 103 -17.85 -49.88 0.61
CA GLU A 103 -19.10 -50.33 1.26
C GLU A 103 -20.32 -49.60 0.68
N LEU A 104 -20.17 -48.31 0.40
CA LEU A 104 -21.22 -47.52 -0.26
C LEU A 104 -21.44 -47.95 -1.72
N GLU A 105 -20.38 -48.26 -2.48
CA GLU A 105 -20.47 -48.84 -3.84
C GLU A 105 -21.25 -50.15 -3.83
N ALA A 106 -21.00 -51.01 -2.83
CA ALA A 106 -21.70 -52.28 -2.68
C ALA A 106 -23.21 -52.09 -2.41
N LEU A 107 -23.58 -51.07 -1.63
CA LEU A 107 -24.98 -50.74 -1.35
C LEU A 107 -25.67 -50.04 -2.53
N LEU A 108 -24.97 -49.19 -3.26
CA LEU A 108 -25.52 -48.43 -4.39
C LEU A 108 -25.54 -49.22 -5.71
N GLY A 109 -24.71 -50.27 -5.84
CA GLY A 109 -24.65 -51.12 -7.03
C GLY A 109 -23.92 -50.49 -8.22
N PHE A 110 -23.13 -49.44 -8.01
CA PHE A 110 -22.28 -48.83 -9.04
C PHE A 110 -20.99 -48.23 -8.45
N THR A 111 -19.94 -48.16 -9.28
CA THR A 111 -18.63 -47.63 -8.89
C THR A 111 -18.67 -46.11 -8.69
N LEU A 112 -18.08 -45.67 -7.58
CA LEU A 112 -17.95 -44.28 -7.13
C LEU A 112 -16.52 -43.74 -7.31
N SER A 113 -15.51 -44.60 -7.52
CA SER A 113 -14.17 -44.21 -7.97
C SER A 113 -14.13 -43.94 -9.48
N ILE A 114 -13.63 -42.78 -9.90
CA ILE A 114 -13.52 -42.39 -11.33
C ILE A 114 -12.12 -42.70 -11.82
N GLY A 115 -12.00 -43.03 -13.12
CA GLY A 115 -10.75 -43.10 -13.86
C GLY A 115 -9.92 -41.81 -13.83
N VAL A 116 -8.99 -41.71 -14.78
CA VAL A 116 -7.90 -40.71 -14.74
C VAL A 116 -8.43 -39.27 -14.58
N PRO A 117 -8.01 -38.52 -13.54
CA PRO A 117 -8.54 -37.18 -13.25
C PRO A 117 -8.45 -36.20 -14.42
N ASN A 118 -9.44 -35.32 -14.54
CA ASN A 118 -9.55 -34.31 -15.63
C ASN A 118 -9.56 -34.91 -17.05
N THR A 119 -10.07 -36.14 -17.22
CA THR A 119 -10.23 -36.77 -18.54
C THR A 119 -11.70 -37.00 -18.88
N ARG A 120 -11.97 -37.07 -20.19
CA ARG A 120 -13.28 -37.35 -20.78
C ARG A 120 -13.15 -38.27 -22.00
N PRO A 121 -14.26 -38.84 -22.49
CA PRO A 121 -14.27 -39.46 -23.81
C PRO A 121 -13.79 -38.48 -24.90
N VAL A 122 -13.04 -38.99 -25.88
CA VAL A 122 -12.50 -38.19 -26.98
C VAL A 122 -13.66 -37.55 -27.76
N ARG A 123 -13.58 -36.23 -28.00
CA ARG A 123 -14.58 -35.52 -28.81
C ARG A 123 -14.53 -36.03 -30.25
N ARG A 124 -15.69 -36.16 -30.91
CA ARG A 124 -15.80 -36.61 -32.31
C ARG A 124 -14.90 -35.85 -33.30
N THR A 125 -14.74 -34.55 -33.12
CA THR A 125 -13.90 -33.70 -33.99
C THR A 125 -12.39 -33.84 -33.72
N MET A 126 -12.01 -34.61 -32.70
CA MET A 126 -10.65 -34.78 -32.19
C MET A 126 -10.26 -36.26 -32.07
N GLU A 127 -10.99 -37.15 -32.74
CA GLU A 127 -10.66 -38.57 -32.82
C GLU A 127 -9.34 -38.78 -33.57
N ILE A 128 -8.57 -39.79 -33.13
CA ILE A 128 -7.31 -40.19 -33.77
C ILE A 128 -7.35 -41.70 -34.09
N PRO A 129 -6.69 -42.14 -35.17
CA PRO A 129 -6.63 -43.55 -35.57
C PRO A 129 -6.04 -44.43 -34.47
N LYS A 130 -6.88 -45.26 -33.82
CA LYS A 130 -6.46 -46.11 -32.70
C LYS A 130 -5.50 -47.21 -33.13
N ASP A 131 -5.74 -47.85 -34.28
CA ASP A 131 -4.91 -48.98 -34.75
C ASP A 131 -3.48 -48.55 -35.10
N SER A 132 -3.33 -47.43 -35.82
CA SER A 132 -2.02 -46.86 -36.16
C SER A 132 -1.26 -46.40 -34.91
N LEU A 133 -1.97 -45.79 -33.96
CA LEU A 133 -1.40 -45.38 -32.67
C LEU A 133 -0.97 -46.59 -31.82
N GLU A 134 -1.81 -47.63 -31.73
CA GLU A 134 -1.48 -48.85 -31.00
C GLU A 134 -0.24 -49.53 -31.57
N LYS A 135 -0.14 -49.63 -32.90
CA LYS A 135 1.06 -50.17 -33.57
C LYS A 135 2.32 -49.36 -33.22
N TYR A 136 2.26 -48.04 -33.36
CA TYR A 136 3.38 -47.16 -33.03
C TYR A 136 3.82 -47.31 -31.56
N LEU A 137 2.87 -47.37 -30.61
CA LEU A 137 3.17 -47.52 -29.20
C LEU A 137 3.77 -48.90 -28.85
N LYS A 138 3.33 -49.97 -29.51
CA LYS A 138 3.93 -51.31 -29.34
C LYS A 138 5.38 -51.33 -29.79
N ASP A 139 5.66 -50.74 -30.95
CA ASP A 139 7.02 -50.62 -31.49
C ASP A 139 7.91 -49.78 -30.55
N LEU A 140 7.41 -48.65 -30.06
CA LEU A 140 8.12 -47.76 -29.14
C LEU A 140 8.43 -48.42 -27.79
N LEU A 141 7.47 -49.13 -27.20
CA LEU A 141 7.61 -49.73 -25.88
C LEU A 141 8.26 -51.12 -25.91
N GLY A 142 8.43 -51.72 -27.10
CA GLY A 142 8.92 -53.09 -27.26
C GLY A 142 7.97 -54.16 -26.69
N ILE A 143 6.66 -53.90 -26.71
CA ILE A 143 5.64 -54.76 -26.08
C ILE A 143 4.85 -55.53 -27.16
N GLN A 144 4.73 -56.86 -27.01
CA GLN A 144 3.95 -57.71 -27.92
C GLN A 144 2.52 -58.04 -27.43
N THR A 145 2.13 -57.61 -26.23
CA THR A 145 0.86 -58.03 -25.59
C THR A 145 -0.40 -57.45 -26.23
N THR A 146 -1.48 -58.23 -26.18
CA THR A 146 -2.86 -57.88 -26.56
C THR A 146 -3.65 -57.39 -25.34
N GLY A 147 -3.81 -56.08 -25.21
CA GLY A 147 -4.75 -55.45 -24.28
C GLY A 147 -5.43 -54.26 -24.96
N PRO A 148 -6.71 -53.95 -24.67
CA PRO A 148 -7.42 -52.89 -25.35
C PRO A 148 -6.77 -51.52 -25.06
N LEU A 149 -6.52 -50.74 -26.12
CA LEU A 149 -6.07 -49.36 -26.00
C LEU A 149 -7.21 -48.50 -25.42
N GLU A 150 -7.05 -48.05 -24.19
CA GLU A 150 -7.91 -47.02 -23.61
C GLU A 150 -7.38 -45.65 -24.01
N LEU A 151 -8.26 -44.81 -24.56
CA LEU A 151 -7.92 -43.47 -25.03
C LEU A 151 -8.95 -42.49 -24.48
N LEU A 152 -8.47 -41.56 -23.65
CA LEU A 152 -9.27 -40.47 -23.09
C LEU A 152 -8.63 -39.13 -23.48
N GLN A 153 -9.43 -38.09 -23.56
CA GLN A 153 -8.94 -36.73 -23.81
C GLN A 153 -8.91 -35.96 -22.50
N PHE A 154 -7.83 -35.25 -22.21
CA PHE A 154 -7.82 -34.35 -21.06
C PHE A 154 -8.72 -33.12 -21.29
N ASP A 155 -9.25 -32.56 -20.21
CA ASP A 155 -10.09 -31.36 -20.26
C ASP A 155 -9.30 -30.06 -20.51
N HIS A 156 -8.01 -30.05 -20.13
CA HIS A 156 -7.03 -28.99 -20.42
C HIS A 156 -6.17 -29.31 -21.66
N GLY A 157 -5.32 -28.36 -22.10
CA GLY A 157 -4.47 -28.51 -23.29
C GLY A 157 -5.17 -28.11 -24.59
N GLN A 158 -5.86 -26.96 -24.58
CA GLN A 158 -6.60 -26.52 -25.76
C GLN A 158 -5.70 -26.04 -26.91
N SER A 159 -4.50 -25.53 -26.61
CA SER A 159 -3.50 -25.16 -27.62
C SER A 159 -3.03 -26.39 -28.40
N ASN A 160 -2.56 -27.42 -27.69
CA ASN A 160 -2.08 -28.68 -28.27
C ASN A 160 -2.88 -29.85 -27.67
N PRO A 161 -3.77 -30.51 -28.47
CA PRO A 161 -4.60 -31.60 -27.97
C PRO A 161 -3.80 -32.66 -27.21
N THR A 162 -4.21 -32.92 -25.97
CA THR A 162 -3.52 -33.83 -25.04
C THR A 162 -4.44 -34.99 -24.66
N TYR A 163 -3.93 -36.21 -24.74
CA TYR A 163 -4.68 -37.46 -24.57
C TYR A 163 -4.01 -38.33 -23.52
N TYR A 164 -4.83 -38.94 -22.68
CA TYR A 164 -4.43 -40.03 -21.82
C TYR A 164 -4.54 -41.35 -22.57
N ILE A 165 -3.52 -42.18 -22.46
CA ILE A 165 -3.45 -43.50 -23.08
C ILE A 165 -3.12 -44.52 -22.02
N ARG A 166 -3.90 -45.59 -21.96
CA ARG A 166 -3.52 -46.81 -21.24
C ARG A 166 -3.40 -47.96 -22.24
N LEU A 167 -2.20 -48.54 -22.28
CA LEU A 167 -1.88 -49.70 -23.10
C LEU A 167 -1.15 -50.73 -22.23
N ALA A 168 -1.77 -51.91 -22.07
CA ALA A 168 -1.34 -52.91 -21.09
C ALA A 168 -1.19 -52.29 -19.67
N ASN A 169 0.00 -52.39 -19.07
CA ASN A 169 0.30 -51.85 -17.73
C ASN A 169 1.05 -50.51 -17.78
N ARG A 170 0.94 -49.77 -18.89
CA ARG A 170 1.60 -48.46 -19.07
C ARG A 170 0.56 -47.37 -19.24
N ASP A 171 0.73 -46.31 -18.45
CA ASP A 171 -0.04 -45.08 -18.54
C ASP A 171 0.82 -44.00 -19.18
N LEU A 172 0.32 -43.42 -20.27
CA LEU A 172 1.04 -42.49 -21.14
C LEU A 172 0.20 -41.25 -21.43
N VAL A 173 0.89 -40.19 -21.84
CA VAL A 173 0.27 -38.96 -22.34
C VAL A 173 0.78 -38.69 -23.75
N LEU A 174 -0.14 -38.46 -24.67
CA LEU A 174 0.15 -38.03 -26.04
C LEU A 174 -0.25 -36.57 -26.20
N ARG A 175 0.67 -35.72 -26.66
CA ARG A 175 0.39 -34.32 -27.01
C ARG A 175 0.72 -34.11 -28.49
N LYS A 176 -0.25 -33.62 -29.26
CA LYS A 176 -0.14 -33.46 -30.72
C LYS A 176 -0.43 -32.05 -31.18
N LYS A 177 0.00 -31.71 -32.40
CA LYS A 177 -0.41 -30.46 -33.04
C LYS A 177 -1.94 -30.45 -33.30
N PRO A 178 -2.61 -29.30 -33.21
CA PRO A 178 -4.00 -29.20 -33.62
C PRO A 178 -4.16 -29.46 -35.13
N PRO A 179 -5.30 -30.02 -35.58
CA PRO A 179 -5.55 -30.23 -37.00
C PRO A 179 -5.77 -28.88 -37.73
N GLY A 180 -5.45 -28.83 -39.03
CA GLY A 180 -5.66 -27.66 -39.89
C GLY A 180 -4.39 -26.87 -40.24
N THR A 181 -4.54 -25.79 -41.01
CA THR A 181 -3.42 -24.91 -41.40
C THR A 181 -2.98 -24.06 -40.22
N LEU A 182 -1.76 -24.28 -39.73
CA LEU A 182 -1.21 -23.59 -38.57
C LEU A 182 -0.35 -22.39 -38.98
N LEU A 183 -0.34 -21.34 -38.14
CA LEU A 183 0.57 -20.21 -38.32
C LEU A 183 2.03 -20.66 -38.12
N PRO A 184 3.00 -20.08 -38.87
CA PRO A 184 4.41 -20.35 -38.64
C PRO A 184 4.78 -20.12 -37.17
N SER A 185 5.58 -21.03 -36.59
CA SER A 185 6.04 -21.00 -35.18
C SER A 185 4.95 -21.14 -34.09
N ALA A 186 3.66 -21.26 -34.44
CA ALA A 186 2.63 -21.64 -33.48
C ALA A 186 2.60 -23.17 -33.29
N HIS A 187 2.25 -23.65 -32.09
CA HIS A 187 2.07 -25.08 -31.80
C HIS A 187 3.31 -25.96 -32.06
N ALA A 188 4.50 -25.43 -31.77
CA ALA A 188 5.78 -26.11 -32.00
C ALA A 188 6.07 -27.17 -30.91
N ILE A 189 5.34 -28.29 -30.93
CA ILE A 189 5.49 -29.38 -29.96
C ILE A 189 6.91 -30.00 -29.95
N GLU A 190 7.66 -29.87 -31.05
CA GLU A 190 9.04 -30.34 -31.15
C GLU A 190 9.96 -29.56 -30.21
N ARG A 191 9.68 -28.25 -30.04
CA ARG A 191 10.39 -27.39 -29.08
C ARG A 191 10.07 -27.81 -27.66
N GLU A 192 8.80 -28.11 -27.36
CA GLU A 192 8.38 -28.63 -26.05
C GLU A 192 9.09 -29.94 -25.70
N PHE A 193 9.15 -30.89 -26.66
CA PHE A 193 9.88 -32.15 -26.48
C PHE A 193 11.37 -31.92 -26.19
N ARG A 194 12.02 -31.05 -26.97
CA ARG A 194 13.45 -30.71 -26.81
C ARG A 194 13.76 -30.11 -25.44
N ILE A 195 12.97 -29.12 -24.99
CA ILE A 195 13.19 -28.45 -23.70
C ILE A 195 12.97 -29.41 -22.54
N MET A 196 11.89 -30.21 -22.54
CA MET A 196 11.64 -31.17 -21.46
C MET A 196 12.76 -32.23 -21.37
N LYS A 197 13.23 -32.75 -22.50
CA LYS A 197 14.35 -33.71 -22.51
C LYS A 197 15.63 -33.12 -21.92
N ALA A 198 15.95 -31.88 -22.28
CA ALA A 198 17.12 -31.17 -21.76
C ALA A 198 17.00 -30.87 -20.25
N LEU A 199 15.82 -30.44 -19.79
CA LEU A 199 15.55 -30.12 -18.39
C LEU A 199 15.53 -31.36 -17.48
N ALA A 200 14.99 -32.49 -17.96
CA ALA A 200 15.04 -33.77 -17.25
C ALA A 200 16.49 -34.18 -16.95
N ASN A 201 17.38 -34.06 -17.95
CA ASN A 201 18.82 -34.34 -17.79
C ASN A 201 19.50 -33.38 -16.80
N ALA A 202 18.97 -32.17 -16.64
CA ALA A 202 19.45 -31.17 -15.68
C ALA A 202 18.88 -31.34 -14.27
N GLY A 203 18.04 -32.36 -14.02
CA GLY A 203 17.42 -32.60 -12.71
C GLY A 203 16.26 -31.66 -12.38
N VAL A 204 15.68 -31.00 -13.38
CA VAL A 204 14.43 -30.25 -13.24
C VAL A 204 13.26 -31.24 -13.33
N PRO A 205 12.27 -31.18 -12.42
CA PRO A 205 11.12 -32.08 -12.45
C PRO A 205 10.21 -31.74 -13.64
N VAL A 206 10.27 -32.56 -14.69
CA VAL A 206 9.40 -32.50 -15.88
C VAL A 206 8.96 -33.92 -16.22
N PRO A 207 7.83 -34.11 -16.94
CA PRO A 207 7.44 -35.44 -17.39
C PRO A 207 8.51 -36.08 -18.26
N ASN A 208 8.70 -37.39 -18.10
CA ASN A 208 9.66 -38.13 -18.90
C ASN A 208 9.14 -38.30 -20.33
N VAL A 209 9.73 -37.57 -21.28
CA VAL A 209 9.38 -37.67 -22.70
C VAL A 209 10.03 -38.90 -23.33
N LEU A 210 9.24 -39.71 -24.04
CA LEU A 210 9.68 -40.99 -24.60
C LEU A 210 10.12 -40.85 -26.06
N ASP A 211 9.25 -40.33 -26.92
CA ASP A 211 9.53 -40.19 -28.35
C ASP A 211 8.74 -39.04 -29.00
N LEU A 212 9.27 -38.53 -30.10
CA LEU A 212 8.67 -37.51 -30.95
C LEU A 212 8.44 -38.09 -32.35
N CYS A 213 7.18 -38.20 -32.76
CA CYS A 213 6.78 -38.67 -34.06
C CYS A 213 6.40 -37.49 -34.97
N GLU A 214 7.21 -37.24 -36.00
CA GLU A 214 6.94 -36.23 -37.04
C GLU A 214 6.10 -36.79 -38.20
N ASP A 215 5.93 -38.12 -38.28
CA ASP A 215 5.11 -38.78 -39.29
C ASP A 215 3.61 -38.56 -39.01
N SER A 216 3.03 -37.63 -39.77
CA SER A 216 1.61 -37.30 -39.67
C SER A 216 0.69 -38.43 -40.14
N SER A 217 1.20 -39.49 -40.78
CA SER A 217 0.38 -40.64 -41.19
C SER A 217 -0.11 -41.48 -40.01
N VAL A 218 0.53 -41.38 -38.83
CA VAL A 218 0.20 -42.19 -37.66
C VAL A 218 -1.09 -41.70 -36.98
N VAL A 219 -1.16 -40.41 -36.60
CA VAL A 219 -2.32 -39.82 -35.91
C VAL A 219 -2.88 -38.55 -36.56
N GLY A 220 -2.49 -38.27 -37.81
CA GLY A 220 -2.95 -37.13 -38.62
C GLY A 220 -2.10 -35.86 -38.47
N THR A 221 -1.29 -35.75 -37.42
CA THR A 221 -0.42 -34.59 -37.13
C THR A 221 0.79 -35.04 -36.31
N PRO A 222 1.92 -34.32 -36.34
CA PRO A 222 3.06 -34.61 -35.44
C PRO A 222 2.62 -34.62 -33.98
N PHE A 223 3.26 -35.48 -33.18
CA PHE A 223 2.97 -35.65 -31.75
C PHE A 223 4.19 -36.16 -30.98
N TYR A 224 4.22 -35.93 -29.68
CA TYR A 224 5.14 -36.62 -28.79
C TYR A 224 4.39 -37.40 -27.71
N VAL A 225 5.05 -38.43 -27.18
CA VAL A 225 4.55 -39.28 -26.10
C VAL A 225 5.44 -39.11 -24.87
N MET A 226 4.83 -39.05 -23.70
CA MET A 226 5.52 -38.98 -22.41
C MET A 226 4.85 -39.92 -21.40
N GLU A 227 5.54 -40.23 -20.32
CA GLU A 227 4.97 -41.00 -19.20
C GLU A 227 3.87 -40.19 -18.49
N TYR A 228 2.81 -40.87 -18.08
CA TYR A 228 1.79 -40.26 -17.22
C TYR A 228 2.33 -40.11 -15.80
N CYS A 229 2.34 -38.87 -15.29
CA CYS A 229 2.70 -38.58 -13.91
C CYS A 229 1.42 -38.46 -13.07
N PRO A 230 1.14 -39.41 -12.14
CA PRO A 230 -0.02 -39.30 -11.25
C PRO A 230 0.27 -38.26 -10.15
N GLY A 231 -0.52 -37.19 -10.10
CA GLY A 231 -0.36 -36.15 -9.09
C GLY A 231 -1.52 -35.15 -9.03
N LEU A 232 -1.40 -34.18 -8.13
CA LEU A 232 -2.40 -33.15 -7.83
C LEU A 232 -2.06 -31.84 -8.52
N ILE A 233 -3.07 -31.19 -9.11
CA ILE A 233 -2.95 -29.84 -9.66
C ILE A 233 -3.81 -28.89 -8.82
N TYR A 234 -3.18 -27.88 -8.22
CA TYR A 234 -3.88 -26.85 -7.45
C TYR A 234 -4.33 -25.71 -8.37
N LYS A 235 -5.61 -25.73 -8.76
CA LYS A 235 -6.23 -24.66 -9.56
C LYS A 235 -6.54 -23.39 -8.75
N ASP A 236 -6.73 -23.55 -7.45
CA ASP A 236 -7.00 -22.44 -6.54
C ASP A 236 -5.73 -22.09 -5.75
N PRO A 237 -5.11 -20.93 -5.99
CA PRO A 237 -3.87 -20.56 -5.33
C PRO A 237 -4.01 -20.24 -3.84
N SER A 238 -5.24 -20.11 -3.33
CA SER A 238 -5.47 -20.02 -1.87
C SER A 238 -5.27 -21.36 -1.15
N LEU A 239 -5.16 -22.47 -1.89
CA LEU A 239 -4.95 -23.83 -1.36
C LEU A 239 -5.98 -24.19 -0.26
N PRO A 240 -7.28 -24.22 -0.58
CA PRO A 240 -8.31 -24.53 0.39
C PRO A 240 -8.15 -25.96 0.93
N GLY A 241 -8.38 -26.15 2.22
CA GLY A 241 -8.26 -27.44 2.89
C GLY A 241 -6.84 -27.81 3.37
N LEU A 242 -5.81 -27.01 3.05
CA LEU A 242 -4.46 -27.17 3.60
C LEU A 242 -4.23 -26.30 4.83
N GLU A 243 -3.43 -26.78 5.78
CA GLU A 243 -2.98 -26.00 6.93
C GLU A 243 -1.98 -24.90 6.52
N PRO A 244 -1.87 -23.78 7.28
CA PRO A 244 -0.98 -22.67 6.92
C PRO A 244 0.48 -23.07 6.67
N SER A 245 1.00 -24.01 7.45
CA SER A 245 2.36 -24.54 7.28
C SER A 245 2.52 -25.33 5.97
N GLN A 246 1.49 -26.08 5.57
CA GLN A 246 1.47 -26.82 4.31
C GLN A 246 1.38 -25.86 3.12
N ARG A 247 0.57 -24.80 3.20
CA ARG A 247 0.52 -23.76 2.15
C ARG A 247 1.89 -23.11 1.94
N ARG A 248 2.58 -22.76 3.03
CA ARG A 248 3.95 -22.23 2.97
C ARG A 248 4.93 -23.21 2.32
N ALA A 249 4.81 -24.50 2.62
CA ALA A 249 5.65 -25.54 2.02
C ALA A 249 5.40 -25.69 0.52
N ILE A 250 4.14 -25.65 0.06
CA ILE A 250 3.78 -25.67 -1.37
C ILE A 250 4.41 -24.49 -2.13
N TYR A 251 4.27 -23.26 -1.62
CA TYR A 251 4.91 -22.09 -2.24
C TYR A 251 6.44 -22.16 -2.19
N THR A 252 7.00 -22.77 -1.13
CA THR A 252 8.45 -23.02 -1.04
C THR A 252 8.92 -24.03 -2.08
N ALA A 253 8.16 -25.11 -2.31
CA ALA A 253 8.45 -26.11 -3.33
C ALA A 253 8.35 -25.52 -4.75
N MET A 254 7.32 -24.72 -5.02
CA MET A 254 7.16 -23.96 -6.25
C MET A 254 8.36 -23.03 -6.52
N ASN A 255 8.77 -22.25 -5.52
CA ASN A 255 9.96 -21.37 -5.59
C ASN A 255 11.25 -22.17 -5.85
N THR A 256 11.38 -23.34 -5.20
CA THR A 256 12.53 -24.24 -5.35
C THR A 256 12.68 -24.72 -6.79
N VAL A 257 11.59 -25.16 -7.40
CA VAL A 257 11.62 -25.65 -8.79
C VAL A 257 11.88 -24.51 -9.76
N LEU A 258 11.32 -23.32 -9.54
CA LEU A 258 11.64 -22.15 -10.36
C LEU A 258 13.15 -21.83 -10.34
N CYS A 259 13.77 -21.88 -9.17
CA CYS A 259 15.22 -21.72 -9.04
C CYS A 259 16.00 -22.82 -9.78
N LYS A 260 15.53 -24.07 -9.74
CA LYS A 260 16.16 -25.17 -10.51
C LYS A 260 16.12 -24.89 -12.02
N ILE A 261 14.98 -24.45 -12.55
CA ILE A 261 14.84 -24.07 -13.97
C ILE A 261 15.85 -22.97 -14.32
N HIS A 262 15.89 -21.89 -13.54
CA HIS A 262 16.76 -20.75 -13.80
C HIS A 262 18.26 -21.01 -13.51
N SER A 263 18.58 -22.13 -12.86
CA SER A 263 19.96 -22.57 -12.62
C SER A 263 20.50 -23.48 -13.72
N VAL A 264 19.65 -23.94 -14.65
CA VAL A 264 20.11 -24.72 -15.80
C VAL A 264 20.99 -23.84 -16.69
N ASP A 265 22.20 -24.32 -16.96
CA ASP A 265 23.09 -23.74 -17.96
C ASP A 265 22.61 -24.15 -19.37
N PRO A 266 22.06 -23.22 -20.18
CA PRO A 266 21.53 -23.56 -21.49
C PRO A 266 22.56 -24.20 -22.42
N GLN A 267 23.83 -23.82 -22.30
CA GLN A 267 24.88 -24.37 -23.14
C GLN A 267 25.22 -25.81 -22.76
N ALA A 268 25.27 -26.12 -21.47
CA ALA A 268 25.58 -27.46 -20.98
C ALA A 268 24.51 -28.51 -21.36
N VAL A 269 23.27 -28.07 -21.57
CA VAL A 269 22.15 -28.96 -21.91
C VAL A 269 21.71 -28.87 -23.38
N GLY A 270 22.49 -28.21 -24.24
CA GLY A 270 22.22 -28.13 -25.68
C GLY A 270 21.03 -27.26 -26.04
N LEU A 271 20.83 -26.14 -25.34
CA LEU A 271 19.75 -25.16 -25.52
C LEU A 271 20.28 -23.76 -25.87
N GLU A 272 21.54 -23.62 -26.28
CA GLU A 272 22.17 -22.34 -26.62
C GLU A 272 21.50 -21.59 -27.78
N ASP A 273 20.83 -22.31 -28.68
CA ASP A 273 20.04 -21.84 -29.83
C ASP A 273 18.53 -21.87 -29.57
N TYR A 274 18.08 -22.23 -28.36
CA TYR A 274 16.67 -22.42 -28.06
C TYR A 274 15.86 -21.13 -28.19
N GLY A 275 16.48 -19.98 -27.93
CA GLY A 275 15.91 -18.65 -28.11
C GLY A 275 17.00 -17.65 -28.46
N LYS A 276 16.60 -16.44 -28.87
CA LYS A 276 17.58 -15.38 -29.15
C LYS A 276 18.26 -14.94 -27.85
N GLN A 277 19.57 -14.79 -27.85
CA GLN A 277 20.34 -14.30 -26.70
C GLN A 277 20.17 -12.78 -26.53
N GLY A 278 20.24 -12.27 -25.30
CA GLY A 278 20.15 -10.83 -24.97
C GLY A 278 18.79 -10.18 -25.26
N ASP A 279 18.61 -8.93 -24.83
CA ASP A 279 17.44 -8.06 -25.11
C ASP A 279 16.07 -8.71 -24.94
N TYR A 280 15.94 -9.64 -23.99
CA TYR A 280 14.70 -10.39 -23.78
C TYR A 280 13.55 -9.44 -23.46
N ILE A 281 13.74 -8.54 -22.49
CA ILE A 281 12.70 -7.61 -22.04
C ILE A 281 12.25 -6.67 -23.18
N PRO A 282 13.14 -5.96 -23.89
CA PRO A 282 12.75 -5.14 -25.03
C PRO A 282 11.94 -5.89 -26.10
N ARG A 283 12.40 -7.09 -26.49
CA ARG A 283 11.71 -7.90 -27.52
C ARG A 283 10.32 -8.33 -27.06
N GLN A 284 10.19 -8.75 -25.81
CA GLN A 284 8.90 -9.18 -25.28
C GLN A 284 7.93 -8.00 -25.19
N VAL A 285 8.39 -6.83 -24.70
CA VAL A 285 7.57 -5.61 -24.67
C VAL A 285 7.06 -5.26 -26.07
N GLN A 286 7.93 -5.23 -27.08
CA GLN A 286 7.52 -4.96 -28.46
C GLN A 286 6.54 -6.00 -29.02
N THR A 287 6.75 -7.28 -28.69
CA THR A 287 5.85 -8.38 -29.10
C THR A 287 4.46 -8.18 -28.53
N TRP A 288 4.35 -7.90 -27.23
CA TRP A 288 3.06 -7.71 -26.56
C TRP A 288 2.37 -6.41 -26.96
N ILE A 289 3.12 -5.33 -27.24
CA ILE A 289 2.57 -4.11 -27.86
C ILE A 289 1.91 -4.46 -29.20
N LYS A 290 2.63 -5.17 -30.08
CA LYS A 290 2.10 -5.57 -31.39
C LYS A 290 0.86 -6.45 -31.26
N GLN A 291 0.85 -7.40 -30.33
CA GLN A 291 -0.31 -8.27 -30.09
C GLN A 291 -1.51 -7.51 -29.51
N TYR A 292 -1.29 -6.59 -28.57
CA TYR A 292 -2.35 -5.73 -28.05
C TYR A 292 -2.94 -4.86 -29.16
N ARG A 293 -2.11 -4.17 -29.96
CA ARG A 293 -2.58 -3.34 -31.08
C ARG A 293 -3.35 -4.15 -32.12
N ALA A 294 -2.89 -5.36 -32.45
CA ALA A 294 -3.61 -6.26 -33.35
C ALA A 294 -4.96 -6.72 -32.78
N SER A 295 -5.13 -6.72 -31.46
CA SER A 295 -6.34 -7.15 -30.77
C SER A 295 -7.17 -6.03 -30.15
N GLU A 296 -6.77 -4.77 -30.35
CA GLU A 296 -7.44 -3.60 -29.80
C GLU A 296 -8.88 -3.49 -30.33
N THR A 297 -9.83 -3.31 -29.40
CA THR A 297 -11.27 -3.13 -29.68
C THR A 297 -11.75 -1.74 -29.28
N SER A 298 -11.17 -1.20 -28.22
CA SER A 298 -11.39 0.15 -27.69
C SER A 298 -10.12 0.62 -27.01
N THR A 299 -9.90 1.93 -26.97
CA THR A 299 -8.72 2.51 -26.31
C THR A 299 -8.85 2.38 -24.80
N ILE A 300 -7.85 1.75 -24.16
CA ILE A 300 -7.72 1.64 -22.70
C ILE A 300 -6.59 2.57 -22.26
N SER A 301 -6.91 3.66 -21.56
CA SER A 301 -5.92 4.70 -21.22
C SER A 301 -4.70 4.17 -20.45
N ALA A 302 -4.87 3.16 -19.60
CA ALA A 302 -3.75 2.55 -18.89
C ALA A 302 -2.82 1.77 -19.82
N MET A 303 -3.35 1.08 -20.83
CA MET A 303 -2.53 0.41 -21.85
C MET A 303 -1.74 1.42 -22.67
N GLU A 304 -2.34 2.54 -23.07
CA GLU A 304 -1.62 3.60 -23.80
C GLU A 304 -0.41 4.10 -23.00
N ARG A 305 -0.62 4.41 -21.72
CA ARG A 305 0.47 4.85 -20.85
C ARG A 305 1.54 3.77 -20.66
N LEU A 306 1.17 2.50 -20.55
CA LEU A 306 2.13 1.39 -20.45
C LEU A 306 2.92 1.18 -21.73
N ILE A 307 2.28 1.34 -22.90
CA ILE A 307 2.92 1.24 -24.22
C ILE A 307 3.99 2.32 -24.38
N GLU A 308 3.76 3.52 -23.84
CA GLU A 308 4.75 4.60 -23.81
C GLU A 308 5.82 4.38 -22.73
N TRP A 309 5.42 3.93 -21.53
CA TRP A 309 6.30 3.86 -20.37
C TRP A 309 7.27 2.67 -20.40
N LEU A 310 6.81 1.47 -20.77
CA LEU A 310 7.63 0.25 -20.74
C LEU A 310 8.92 0.37 -21.58
N PRO A 311 8.89 0.92 -22.82
CA PRO A 311 10.09 1.11 -23.62
C PRO A 311 11.13 2.07 -23.01
N LEU A 312 10.69 2.97 -22.12
CA LEU A 312 11.54 4.01 -21.53
C LEU A 312 12.21 3.57 -20.21
N HIS A 313 11.80 2.42 -19.65
CA HIS A 313 12.18 2.01 -18.28
C HIS A 313 12.75 0.59 -18.20
N PHE A 314 13.38 0.10 -19.28
CA PHE A 314 13.98 -1.23 -19.27
C PHE A 314 15.05 -1.38 -18.18
N PRO A 315 15.07 -2.51 -17.43
CA PRO A 315 16.13 -2.81 -16.48
C PRO A 315 17.51 -2.86 -17.16
N TYR A 316 18.51 -2.24 -16.52
CA TYR A 316 19.88 -2.14 -17.05
C TYR A 316 20.64 -3.48 -17.05
N GLN A 317 20.30 -4.38 -16.13
CA GLN A 317 20.93 -5.70 -15.99
C GLN A 317 19.93 -6.78 -16.35
N GLN A 318 20.22 -7.54 -17.40
CA GLN A 318 19.43 -8.71 -17.81
C GLN A 318 20.32 -9.95 -17.78
N ARG A 319 19.86 -10.99 -17.08
CA ARG A 319 20.46 -12.33 -17.15
C ARG A 319 19.72 -13.12 -18.24
N THR A 320 20.42 -14.02 -18.91
CA THR A 320 19.78 -14.97 -19.84
C THR A 320 19.80 -16.36 -19.21
N THR A 321 18.62 -16.88 -18.88
CA THR A 321 18.40 -18.26 -18.40
C THR A 321 17.31 -18.91 -19.25
N VAL A 322 17.07 -20.21 -19.06
CA VAL A 322 15.79 -20.79 -19.48
C VAL A 322 14.68 -20.08 -18.69
N VAL A 323 13.64 -19.61 -19.39
CA VAL A 323 12.41 -19.09 -18.80
C VAL A 323 11.24 -19.92 -19.32
N HIS A 324 10.33 -20.29 -18.42
CA HIS A 324 9.12 -21.03 -18.70
C HIS A 324 8.10 -20.18 -19.47
N GLY A 325 8.01 -18.89 -19.14
CA GLY A 325 7.08 -17.97 -19.78
C GLY A 325 5.65 -18.04 -19.23
N ASP A 326 5.16 -19.17 -18.74
CA ASP A 326 3.86 -19.28 -18.04
C ASP A 326 3.97 -19.99 -16.67
N PHE A 327 4.94 -19.60 -15.84
CA PHE A 327 5.18 -20.29 -14.58
C PHE A 327 4.17 -19.89 -13.50
N ARG A 328 3.25 -20.80 -13.17
CA ARG A 328 2.14 -20.59 -12.22
C ARG A 328 1.76 -21.90 -11.53
N LEU A 329 1.10 -21.80 -10.38
CA LEU A 329 0.82 -22.95 -9.50
C LEU A 329 0.06 -24.09 -10.17
N ASP A 330 -0.89 -23.78 -11.06
CA ASP A 330 -1.71 -24.76 -11.78
C ASP A 330 -1.02 -25.40 -12.99
N ASN A 331 0.19 -24.95 -13.34
CA ASN A 331 1.09 -25.65 -14.25
C ASN A 331 2.07 -26.57 -13.51
N LEU A 332 1.88 -26.77 -12.20
CA LEU A 332 2.68 -27.68 -11.39
C LEU A 332 1.87 -28.89 -10.95
N LEU A 333 2.45 -30.06 -11.14
CA LEU A 333 1.95 -31.30 -10.60
C LEU A 333 2.63 -31.59 -9.27
N PHE A 334 1.85 -31.77 -8.21
CA PHE A 334 2.33 -32.09 -6.87
C PHE A 334 2.12 -33.57 -6.54
N HIS A 335 2.99 -34.11 -5.69
CA HIS A 335 2.80 -35.45 -5.15
C HIS A 335 1.55 -35.48 -4.26
N SER A 336 0.79 -36.59 -4.28
CA SER A 336 -0.47 -36.73 -3.51
C SER A 336 -0.25 -36.63 -2.00
N GLU A 337 0.81 -37.25 -1.50
CA GLU A 337 1.15 -37.30 -0.07
C GLU A 337 2.31 -36.40 0.36
N LYS A 338 3.22 -36.03 -0.56
CA LYS A 338 4.40 -35.21 -0.28
C LYS A 338 4.20 -33.79 -0.78
N LEU A 339 4.67 -32.79 -0.03
CA LEU A 339 4.57 -31.38 -0.40
C LEU A 339 5.69 -30.98 -1.39
N GLU A 340 5.80 -31.74 -2.48
CA GLU A 340 6.86 -31.64 -3.49
C GLU A 340 6.25 -31.59 -4.89
N VAL A 341 6.93 -30.86 -5.80
CA VAL A 341 6.55 -30.78 -7.21
C VAL A 341 7.13 -31.98 -7.95
N LEU A 342 6.26 -32.79 -8.56
CA LEU A 342 6.60 -33.93 -9.40
C LEU A 342 6.99 -33.51 -10.82
N ALA A 343 6.28 -32.54 -11.39
CA ALA A 343 6.49 -32.11 -12.77
C ALA A 343 6.02 -30.68 -13.01
N VAL A 344 6.74 -29.95 -13.85
CA VAL A 344 6.33 -28.68 -14.45
C VAL A 344 5.77 -28.94 -15.84
N LEU A 345 4.57 -28.43 -16.10
CA LEU A 345 3.81 -28.63 -17.33
C LEU A 345 3.75 -27.35 -18.16
N ASP A 346 3.35 -27.49 -19.42
CA ASP A 346 3.05 -26.40 -20.36
C ASP A 346 4.22 -25.50 -20.77
N TRP A 347 5.23 -26.12 -21.40
CA TRP A 347 6.44 -25.47 -21.88
C TRP A 347 6.29 -24.69 -23.19
N GLU A 348 5.06 -24.40 -23.65
CA GLU A 348 4.78 -23.84 -24.98
C GLU A 348 5.36 -22.41 -25.17
N LEU A 349 5.42 -21.62 -24.09
CA LEU A 349 5.92 -20.23 -24.12
C LEU A 349 7.39 -20.11 -23.72
N SER A 350 8.06 -21.24 -23.51
CA SER A 350 9.42 -21.25 -22.98
C SER A 350 10.45 -20.76 -23.99
N THR A 351 11.45 -20.06 -23.48
CA THR A 351 12.52 -19.45 -24.29
C THR A 351 13.75 -19.17 -23.42
N LEU A 352 14.76 -18.50 -24.01
CA LEU A 352 15.86 -17.92 -23.25
C LEU A 352 15.54 -16.46 -22.92
N GLY A 353 15.64 -16.09 -21.64
CA GLY A 353 15.20 -14.78 -21.17
C GLY A 353 15.62 -14.41 -19.76
N ASP A 354 15.08 -13.29 -19.30
CA ASP A 354 15.33 -12.77 -17.95
C ASP A 354 14.50 -13.54 -16.91
N PRO A 355 15.15 -14.21 -15.93
CA PRO A 355 14.44 -15.01 -14.94
C PRO A 355 13.46 -14.22 -14.07
N PHE A 356 13.69 -12.92 -13.86
CA PHE A 356 12.77 -12.11 -13.06
C PHE A 356 11.40 -11.93 -13.72
N ALA A 357 11.29 -12.13 -15.04
CA ALA A 357 10.01 -12.15 -15.72
C ALA A 357 9.12 -13.32 -15.24
N ASP A 358 9.69 -14.52 -15.08
CA ASP A 358 8.94 -15.67 -14.55
C ASP A 358 8.61 -15.50 -13.06
N VAL A 359 9.52 -14.92 -12.28
CA VAL A 359 9.27 -14.66 -10.84
C VAL A 359 8.11 -13.69 -10.68
N ALA A 360 8.11 -12.58 -11.41
CA ALA A 360 7.01 -11.61 -11.39
C ALA A 360 5.70 -12.22 -11.91
N TYR A 361 5.75 -13.02 -12.98
CA TYR A 361 4.57 -13.71 -13.51
C TYR A 361 3.97 -14.70 -12.51
N SER A 362 4.81 -15.42 -11.77
CA SER A 362 4.38 -16.33 -10.71
C SER A 362 3.70 -15.62 -9.53
N CYS A 363 3.95 -14.32 -9.38
CA CYS A 363 3.36 -13.49 -8.32
C CYS A 363 2.00 -12.88 -8.71
N LEU A 364 1.52 -12.99 -9.95
CA LEU A 364 0.29 -12.33 -10.41
C LEU A 364 -0.93 -12.64 -9.52
N ALA A 365 -1.08 -13.89 -9.07
CA ALA A 365 -2.19 -14.32 -8.24
C ALA A 365 -2.30 -13.57 -6.90
N HIS A 366 -1.20 -13.02 -6.37
CA HIS A 366 -1.20 -12.23 -5.12
C HIS A 366 -1.94 -10.91 -5.25
N TYR A 367 -2.09 -10.37 -6.46
CA TYR A 367 -2.72 -9.06 -6.68
C TYR A 367 -4.05 -9.16 -7.43
N LEU A 368 -4.43 -10.36 -7.88
CA LEU A 368 -5.74 -10.61 -8.49
C LEU A 368 -6.76 -11.05 -7.43
N PRO A 369 -8.05 -10.73 -7.59
CA PRO A 369 -9.09 -11.21 -6.68
C PRO A 369 -9.39 -12.70 -6.87
N SER A 370 -9.89 -13.37 -5.82
CA SER A 370 -10.35 -14.76 -5.86
C SER A 370 -11.42 -15.06 -6.92
N SER A 371 -12.22 -14.03 -7.25
CA SER A 371 -13.26 -14.08 -8.27
C SER A 371 -12.76 -13.85 -9.70
N PHE A 372 -11.47 -13.57 -9.92
CA PHE A 372 -10.93 -13.29 -11.25
C PHE A 372 -11.07 -14.53 -12.15
N PRO A 373 -11.81 -14.44 -13.27
CA PRO A 373 -11.99 -15.59 -14.14
C PRO A 373 -10.71 -15.85 -14.95
N MET A 374 -10.48 -17.11 -15.30
CA MET A 374 -9.26 -17.64 -15.96
C MET A 374 -8.01 -17.79 -15.07
N LEU A 375 -7.65 -16.76 -14.29
CA LEU A 375 -6.49 -16.79 -13.39
C LEU A 375 -6.94 -16.39 -11.98
N ARG A 376 -7.40 -17.36 -11.18
CA ARG A 376 -7.84 -17.10 -9.80
C ARG A 376 -6.70 -16.43 -9.02
N GLY A 377 -7.02 -15.37 -8.29
CA GLY A 377 -6.09 -14.76 -7.34
C GLY A 377 -6.52 -14.99 -5.89
N PHE A 378 -5.92 -14.24 -4.97
CA PHE A 378 -6.24 -14.30 -3.55
C PHE A 378 -5.90 -12.98 -2.82
N ASN A 379 -5.87 -11.86 -3.55
CA ASN A 379 -5.59 -10.54 -2.99
C ASN A 379 -6.63 -10.08 -1.94
N ASP A 380 -7.84 -10.63 -2.01
CA ASP A 380 -8.93 -10.42 -1.06
C ASP A 380 -8.83 -11.30 0.20
N CYS A 381 -7.80 -12.14 0.30
CA CYS A 381 -7.56 -13.02 1.45
C CYS A 381 -6.45 -12.49 2.38
N ASP A 382 -6.54 -12.79 3.68
CA ASP A 382 -5.48 -12.49 4.65
C ASP A 382 -4.33 -13.50 4.54
N LEU A 383 -3.22 -13.07 3.92
CA LEU A 383 -2.03 -13.90 3.71
C LEU A 383 -1.42 -14.43 5.02
N THR A 384 -1.51 -13.66 6.09
CA THR A 384 -0.97 -14.04 7.40
C THR A 384 -1.75 -15.23 7.96
N GLN A 385 -3.08 -15.20 7.85
CA GLN A 385 -3.93 -16.31 8.25
C GLN A 385 -3.77 -17.52 7.33
N LEU A 386 -3.60 -17.29 6.03
CA LEU A 386 -3.39 -18.39 5.08
C LEU A 386 -2.01 -19.06 5.23
N GLY A 387 -1.00 -18.35 5.74
CA GLY A 387 0.38 -18.84 5.81
C GLY A 387 1.13 -18.78 4.47
N ILE A 388 0.51 -18.19 3.44
CA ILE A 388 1.11 -17.99 2.11
C ILE A 388 2.11 -16.81 2.19
N PRO A 389 3.34 -16.93 1.68
CA PRO A 389 4.28 -15.81 1.63
C PRO A 389 3.72 -14.63 0.84
N THR A 390 4.07 -13.39 1.22
CA THR A 390 3.75 -12.24 0.35
C THR A 390 4.56 -12.31 -0.95
N ALA A 391 4.16 -11.57 -1.99
CA ALA A 391 4.91 -11.51 -3.24
C ALA A 391 6.36 -11.05 -3.03
N GLU A 392 6.59 -10.09 -2.12
CA GLU A 392 7.92 -9.60 -1.74
C GLU A 392 8.72 -10.66 -0.95
N GLU A 393 8.07 -11.42 -0.06
CA GLU A 393 8.71 -12.54 0.64
C GLU A 393 9.10 -13.65 -0.34
N TYR A 394 8.20 -14.02 -1.26
CA TYR A 394 8.44 -15.01 -2.30
C TYR A 394 9.58 -14.59 -3.24
N PHE A 395 9.62 -13.31 -3.63
CA PHE A 395 10.73 -12.74 -4.40
C PHE A 395 12.06 -12.79 -3.62
N ARG A 396 12.06 -12.43 -2.32
CA ARG A 396 13.25 -12.55 -1.47
C ARG A 396 13.72 -13.99 -1.31
N MET A 397 12.80 -14.95 -1.18
CA MET A 397 13.12 -16.37 -1.13
C MET A 397 13.84 -16.83 -2.40
N TYR A 398 13.36 -16.36 -3.57
CA TYR A 398 14.01 -16.62 -4.86
C TYR A 398 15.42 -16.04 -4.91
N CYS A 399 15.59 -14.75 -4.61
CA CYS A 399 16.89 -14.07 -4.60
C CYS A 399 17.89 -14.75 -3.67
N LEU A 400 17.48 -15.09 -2.45
CA LEU A 400 18.32 -15.76 -1.46
C LEU A 400 18.81 -17.12 -1.98
N ARG A 401 17.92 -17.92 -2.58
CA ARG A 401 18.25 -19.27 -3.07
C ARG A 401 19.14 -19.24 -4.30
N MET A 402 18.94 -18.27 -5.18
CA MET A 402 19.77 -18.08 -6.38
C MET A 402 21.10 -17.35 -6.08
N GLY A 403 21.31 -16.87 -4.86
CA GLY A 403 22.47 -16.04 -4.51
C GLY A 403 22.51 -14.72 -5.26
N LEU A 404 21.35 -14.16 -5.61
CA LEU A 404 21.21 -12.93 -6.38
C LEU A 404 20.80 -11.75 -5.47
N PRO A 405 21.34 -10.54 -5.67
CA PRO A 405 20.81 -9.36 -5.01
C PRO A 405 19.37 -9.10 -5.48
N PRO A 406 18.46 -8.62 -4.60
CA PRO A 406 17.15 -8.14 -5.01
C PRO A 406 17.27 -7.00 -6.03
N THR A 407 16.56 -7.09 -7.15
CA THR A 407 16.53 -6.02 -8.16
C THR A 407 15.77 -4.78 -7.66
N GLU A 408 16.29 -3.61 -7.97
CA GLU A 408 15.62 -2.32 -7.74
C GLU A 408 14.41 -2.14 -8.68
N ASN A 409 14.41 -2.83 -9.82
CA ASN A 409 13.37 -2.75 -10.85
C ASN A 409 12.20 -3.72 -10.67
N TRP A 410 11.92 -4.18 -9.44
CA TRP A 410 10.85 -5.15 -9.19
C TRP A 410 9.48 -4.70 -9.73
N ASN A 411 9.12 -3.42 -9.59
CA ASN A 411 7.81 -2.97 -10.08
C ASN A 411 7.76 -2.90 -11.60
N PHE A 412 8.88 -2.71 -12.30
CA PHE A 412 8.93 -2.85 -13.76
C PHE A 412 8.49 -4.26 -14.19
N TYR A 413 9.06 -5.32 -13.59
CA TYR A 413 8.70 -6.69 -13.97
C TYR A 413 7.24 -7.04 -13.64
N MET A 414 6.70 -6.50 -12.53
CA MET A 414 5.27 -6.63 -12.21
C MET A 414 4.38 -5.87 -13.21
N ALA A 415 4.73 -4.63 -13.56
CA ALA A 415 4.02 -3.85 -14.57
C ALA A 415 4.02 -4.56 -15.93
N PHE A 416 5.18 -5.07 -16.35
CA PHE A 416 5.34 -5.85 -17.58
C PHE A 416 4.50 -7.14 -17.57
N SER A 417 4.46 -7.87 -16.45
CA SER A 417 3.69 -9.12 -16.34
C SER A 417 2.18 -8.89 -16.43
N PHE A 418 1.66 -7.84 -15.76
CA PHE A 418 0.25 -7.46 -15.88
C PHE A 418 -0.08 -6.85 -17.26
N PHE A 419 0.83 -6.07 -17.86
CA PHE A 419 0.67 -5.57 -19.24
C PHE A 419 0.49 -6.72 -20.23
N ARG A 420 1.32 -7.77 -20.11
CA ARG A 420 1.17 -8.99 -20.90
C ARG A 420 -0.17 -9.68 -20.65
N LEU A 421 -0.60 -9.82 -19.40
CA LEU A 421 -1.90 -10.42 -19.08
C LEU A 421 -3.07 -9.62 -19.70
N ALA A 422 -3.02 -8.29 -19.64
CA ALA A 422 -3.99 -7.42 -20.29
C ALA A 422 -4.03 -7.64 -21.82
N ALA A 423 -2.87 -7.72 -22.48
CA ALA A 423 -2.80 -8.00 -23.92
C ALA A 423 -3.42 -9.35 -24.29
N ILE A 424 -3.22 -10.40 -23.46
CA ILE A 424 -3.83 -11.72 -23.65
C ILE A 424 -5.36 -11.63 -23.51
N LEU A 425 -5.86 -10.99 -22.45
CA LEU A 425 -7.29 -10.81 -22.21
C LEU A 425 -7.96 -10.02 -23.33
N GLN A 426 -7.29 -8.99 -23.84
CA GLN A 426 -7.75 -8.23 -25.01
C GLN A 426 -7.86 -9.12 -26.26
N GLY A 427 -6.89 -10.00 -26.49
CA GLY A 427 -6.93 -10.99 -27.56
C GLY A 427 -8.10 -11.98 -27.43
N VAL A 428 -8.36 -12.48 -26.23
CA VAL A 428 -9.51 -13.35 -25.93
C VAL A 428 -10.81 -12.59 -26.16
N TYR A 429 -10.90 -11.35 -25.68
CA TYR A 429 -12.07 -10.50 -25.86
C TYR A 429 -12.38 -10.27 -27.34
N LYS A 430 -11.40 -9.87 -28.15
CA LYS A 430 -11.59 -9.69 -29.59
C LYS A 430 -12.10 -10.96 -30.29
N ARG A 431 -11.53 -12.13 -29.97
CA ARG A 431 -11.98 -13.42 -30.54
C ARG A 431 -13.41 -13.78 -30.13
N SER A 432 -13.82 -13.39 -28.92
CA SER A 432 -15.21 -13.58 -28.47
C SER A 432 -16.19 -12.69 -29.24
N LEU A 433 -15.82 -11.44 -29.56
CA LEU A 433 -16.64 -10.54 -30.36
C LEU A 433 -16.78 -11.00 -31.81
N THR A 434 -15.74 -11.61 -32.38
CA THR A 434 -15.77 -12.14 -33.76
C THR A 434 -16.39 -13.54 -33.86
N GLY A 435 -17.02 -14.05 -32.80
CA GLY A 435 -17.72 -15.35 -32.79
C GLY A 435 -16.80 -16.58 -32.87
N GLN A 436 -15.50 -16.42 -32.64
CA GLN A 436 -14.51 -17.52 -32.71
C GLN A 436 -14.20 -18.15 -31.34
N ALA A 437 -14.66 -17.54 -30.23
CA ALA A 437 -14.46 -18.08 -28.89
C ALA A 437 -15.74 -18.73 -28.33
N SER A 438 -15.58 -19.85 -27.62
CA SER A 438 -16.66 -20.65 -27.04
C SER A 438 -17.18 -20.14 -25.68
N SER A 439 -17.04 -18.84 -25.36
CA SER A 439 -17.38 -18.31 -24.03
C SER A 439 -18.47 -17.23 -24.08
N ALA A 440 -19.57 -17.46 -23.36
CA ALA A 440 -20.78 -16.63 -23.33
C ALA A 440 -20.62 -15.22 -22.70
N ASN A 441 -19.43 -14.82 -22.23
CA ASN A 441 -19.22 -13.58 -21.46
C ASN A 441 -18.16 -12.64 -22.09
N ALA A 442 -18.38 -12.22 -23.34
CA ALA A 442 -17.50 -11.26 -24.02
C ALA A 442 -17.36 -9.93 -23.23
N GLU A 443 -18.47 -9.30 -22.83
CA GLU A 443 -18.46 -8.01 -22.12
C GLU A 443 -17.68 -8.03 -20.80
N GLN A 444 -17.77 -9.14 -20.05
CA GLN A 444 -17.03 -9.31 -18.81
C GLN A 444 -15.52 -9.38 -19.07
N THR A 445 -15.10 -10.00 -20.18
CA THR A 445 -13.69 -10.13 -20.55
C THR A 445 -13.07 -8.75 -20.86
N GLY A 446 -13.80 -7.87 -21.54
CA GLY A 446 -13.35 -6.49 -21.78
C GLY A 446 -13.11 -5.69 -20.49
N LYS A 447 -14.02 -5.79 -19.51
CA LYS A 447 -13.85 -5.13 -18.20
C LYS A 447 -12.63 -5.64 -17.42
N LEU A 448 -12.30 -6.93 -17.57
CA LEU A 448 -11.11 -7.50 -16.93
C LEU A 448 -9.82 -7.00 -17.56
N THR A 449 -9.78 -6.82 -18.88
CA THR A 449 -8.63 -6.20 -19.56
C THR A 449 -8.35 -4.83 -18.98
N GLU A 450 -9.37 -3.98 -18.82
CA GLU A 450 -9.21 -2.65 -18.24
C GLU A 450 -8.71 -2.69 -16.78
N PHE A 451 -9.29 -3.56 -15.96
CA PHE A 451 -8.85 -3.77 -14.57
C PHE A 451 -7.37 -4.15 -14.50
N VAL A 452 -6.95 -5.15 -15.27
CA VAL A 452 -5.55 -5.61 -15.29
C VAL A 452 -4.60 -4.54 -15.83
N SER A 453 -5.05 -3.75 -16.81
CA SER A 453 -4.27 -2.63 -17.37
C SER A 453 -4.03 -1.55 -16.32
N ASN A 454 -5.04 -1.20 -15.52
CA ASN A 454 -4.88 -0.24 -14.42
C ASN A 454 -3.93 -0.77 -13.35
N LEU A 455 -4.04 -2.06 -12.99
CA LEU A 455 -3.11 -2.69 -12.05
C LEU A 455 -1.66 -2.67 -12.55
N ALA A 456 -1.44 -2.97 -13.83
CA ALA A 456 -0.12 -2.83 -14.47
C ALA A 456 0.42 -1.40 -14.35
N TRP A 457 -0.43 -0.40 -14.59
CA TRP A 457 -0.06 1.01 -14.51
C TRP A 457 0.30 1.44 -13.07
N ASP A 458 -0.38 0.92 -12.05
CA ASP A 458 -0.05 1.21 -10.65
C ASP A 458 1.39 0.79 -10.29
N PHE A 459 1.86 -0.34 -10.83
CA PHE A 459 3.26 -0.76 -10.67
C PHE A 459 4.24 0.14 -11.43
N ALA A 460 3.90 0.54 -12.66
CA ALA A 460 4.71 1.48 -13.44
C ALA A 460 4.88 2.83 -12.72
N VAL A 461 3.81 3.33 -12.09
CA VAL A 461 3.84 4.55 -11.28
C VAL A 461 4.76 4.39 -10.07
N LYS A 462 4.65 3.27 -9.34
CA LYS A 462 5.55 2.96 -8.20
C LYS A 462 7.02 2.89 -8.61
N GLU A 463 7.30 2.36 -9.80
CA GLU A 463 8.64 2.30 -10.37
C GLU A 463 9.17 3.70 -10.71
N GLY A 464 8.35 4.54 -11.36
CA GLY A 464 8.70 5.94 -11.64
C GLY A 464 9.11 6.70 -10.38
N PHE A 465 8.38 6.53 -9.27
CA PHE A 465 8.74 7.12 -7.97
C PHE A 465 10.07 6.62 -7.38
N ARG A 466 10.58 5.43 -7.78
CA ARG A 466 11.93 4.96 -7.40
C ARG A 466 13.01 5.63 -8.23
N VAL A 467 12.82 5.79 -9.55
CA VAL A 467 13.79 6.48 -10.43
C VAL A 467 13.98 7.94 -9.99
N PHE A 468 12.93 8.61 -9.52
CA PHE A 468 13.04 9.97 -8.97
C PHE A 468 13.72 10.06 -7.58
N LYS A 469 14.07 8.93 -6.94
CA LYS A 469 14.84 8.90 -5.68
C LYS A 469 16.35 8.76 -5.88
N GLU A 470 16.83 8.35 -7.06
CA GLU A 470 18.25 8.15 -7.32
C GLU A 470 18.84 9.28 -8.17
N MET A 471 19.43 10.29 -7.51
CA MET A 471 20.46 11.12 -8.12
C MET A 471 21.83 10.47 -7.87
N PRO A 472 22.71 10.32 -8.87
CA PRO A 472 24.06 9.81 -8.63
C PRO A 472 24.87 10.81 -7.83
N ILE A 473 25.48 10.35 -6.74
CA ILE A 473 26.50 11.09 -6.00
C ILE A 473 27.75 11.18 -6.91
N LYS A 474 27.91 12.31 -7.62
CA LYS A 474 29.21 12.71 -8.17
C LYS A 474 30.05 13.27 -7.04
N ASN A 475 31.00 12.48 -6.54
CA ASN A 475 32.12 12.98 -5.74
C ASN A 475 33.35 13.25 -6.63
N PRO A 476 34.27 14.13 -6.20
CA PRO A 476 34.99 15.02 -7.09
C PRO A 476 36.25 14.43 -7.70
N LEU A 477 36.55 14.93 -8.90
CA LEU A 477 37.84 14.84 -9.57
C LEU A 477 38.98 15.25 -8.62
N THR A 478 39.86 14.30 -8.28
CA THR A 478 41.25 14.59 -7.91
C THR A 478 42.17 13.92 -8.93
N ARG A 479 43.01 14.76 -9.54
CA ARG A 479 43.88 14.42 -10.67
C ARG A 479 45.03 13.50 -10.25
N SER A 480 45.47 12.74 -11.24
CA SER A 480 46.60 11.81 -11.25
C SER A 480 47.96 12.46 -10.98
N PHE A 481 48.86 11.66 -10.43
CA PHE A 481 50.26 11.61 -10.85
C PHE A 481 50.70 10.14 -10.92
N HIS A 482 51.16 9.72 -12.10
CA HIS A 482 51.96 8.49 -12.26
C HIS A 482 53.43 8.85 -12.11
N THR A 483 54.23 8.00 -11.44
CA THR A 483 55.54 7.54 -11.94
C THR A 483 56.12 6.39 -11.09
N TRP A 484 56.31 5.24 -11.76
CA TRP A 484 57.51 4.38 -11.83
C TRP A 484 58.21 3.78 -10.57
N ALA A 485 58.37 2.45 -10.66
CA ALA A 485 59.56 1.62 -10.34
C ALA A 485 59.84 1.12 -8.90
N ARG A 486 59.59 -0.20 -8.74
CA ARG A 486 60.54 -1.30 -8.41
C ARG A 486 61.12 -1.46 -6.97
N THR A 487 60.96 -2.71 -6.48
CA THR A 487 61.83 -3.58 -5.65
C THR A 487 61.87 -3.53 -4.10
N GLN A 488 61.78 -4.77 -3.55
CA GLN A 488 62.28 -5.31 -2.26
C GLN A 488 61.53 -4.89 -0.98
N SER A 489 61.45 -5.69 0.10
CA SER A 489 61.43 -7.13 0.38
C SER A 489 61.23 -7.27 1.90
N GLN A 490 60.50 -8.31 2.33
CA GLN A 490 60.55 -8.96 3.66
C GLN A 490 60.10 -8.17 4.91
N TRP A 491 59.20 -8.79 5.70
CA TRP A 491 59.48 -9.37 7.04
C TRP A 491 58.14 -9.75 7.72
N ILE A 492 58.03 -11.03 8.12
CA ILE A 492 57.09 -11.62 9.11
C ILE A 492 58.00 -11.84 10.37
N PRO A 493 57.59 -11.86 11.68
CA PRO A 493 56.43 -12.60 12.22
C PRO A 493 55.80 -12.22 13.61
N THR A 494 54.63 -12.84 13.87
CA THR A 494 54.11 -13.44 15.13
C THR A 494 53.99 -12.72 16.49
N GLY A 495 52.80 -12.91 17.12
CA GLY A 495 52.55 -12.97 18.58
C GLY A 495 52.36 -11.61 19.26
N THR A 496 51.48 -11.36 20.24
CA THR A 496 50.76 -12.18 21.21
C THR A 496 49.71 -11.27 21.89
N ARG A 497 48.54 -11.82 22.24
CA ARG A 497 47.55 -11.41 23.27
C ARG A 497 47.58 -9.98 23.86
N SER A 498 46.41 -9.32 23.89
CA SER A 498 45.96 -8.60 25.10
C SER A 498 44.50 -8.12 25.03
N TYR A 499 43.73 -8.61 26.01
CA TYR A 499 42.61 -7.99 26.72
C TYR A 499 41.36 -7.51 25.98
N SER A 500 40.29 -8.28 26.22
CA SER A 500 38.90 -7.82 26.18
C SER A 500 38.65 -6.81 27.30
N SER A 501 38.21 -5.62 26.93
CA SER A 501 37.43 -4.74 27.80
C SER A 501 36.18 -4.35 27.02
N ILE A 502 35.07 -5.00 27.37
CA ILE A 502 33.72 -4.66 26.94
C ILE A 502 33.40 -3.25 27.48
N PRO A 503 33.08 -2.26 26.64
CA PRO A 503 32.31 -1.12 27.11
C PRO A 503 30.87 -1.58 27.29
N GLU A 504 30.31 -1.33 28.47
CA GLU A 504 28.91 -1.50 28.80
C GLU A 504 27.98 -0.99 27.70
N ALA A 505 26.93 -1.75 27.46
CA ALA A 505 25.87 -1.41 26.53
C ALA A 505 25.20 -0.09 26.95
N SER A 506 25.48 0.98 26.19
CA SER A 506 24.59 2.13 26.14
C SER A 506 23.22 1.69 25.62
N PRO A 507 22.11 2.15 26.24
CA PRO A 507 20.79 1.66 25.94
C PRO A 507 20.37 2.12 24.54
N VAL A 508 20.14 1.15 23.65
CA VAL A 508 19.25 1.20 22.49
C VAL A 508 19.23 2.56 21.78
N HIS A 509 20.17 2.80 20.87
CA HIS A 509 19.88 3.67 19.73
C HIS A 509 18.84 2.96 18.86
N THR A 510 17.57 3.25 19.11
CA THR A 510 16.46 2.96 18.20
C THR A 510 16.84 3.47 16.82
N SER A 511 16.72 2.61 15.81
CA SER A 511 16.85 2.95 14.40
C SER A 511 16.22 4.32 14.10
N LYS A 512 16.99 5.29 13.59
CA LYS A 512 16.43 6.40 12.82
C LYS A 512 15.77 5.74 11.59
N GLY A 513 14.50 5.41 11.48
CA GLY A 513 13.25 5.75 12.15
C GLY A 513 12.28 5.87 10.98
N GLY A 514 11.54 4.82 10.65
CA GLY A 514 10.71 4.80 9.44
C GLY A 514 9.66 5.92 9.44
N LEU A 515 9.18 6.33 8.25
CA LEU A 515 8.08 7.28 8.14
C LEU A 515 6.81 6.68 8.77
N VAL A 516 6.43 7.18 9.95
CA VAL A 516 5.22 6.75 10.66
C VAL A 516 4.02 7.49 10.08
N ILE A 517 3.18 6.77 9.35
CA ILE A 517 2.03 7.32 8.63
C ILE A 517 0.72 7.29 9.42
N SER A 518 0.68 6.60 10.58
CA SER A 518 -0.50 6.55 11.45
C SER A 518 -0.10 6.60 12.93
N PRO A 519 -1.01 7.04 13.82
CA PRO A 519 -0.75 7.06 15.26
C PRO A 519 -0.37 5.68 15.84
N GLU A 520 -0.87 4.59 15.26
CA GLU A 520 -0.56 3.21 15.65
C GLU A 520 0.88 2.79 15.30
N GLY A 521 1.57 3.56 14.46
CA GLY A 521 3.00 3.37 14.19
C GLY A 521 3.90 4.16 15.16
N LEU A 522 3.35 5.05 16.00
CA LEU A 522 4.14 5.82 16.97
C LEU A 522 4.75 4.91 18.03
N SER A 523 5.89 5.33 18.58
CA SER A 523 6.54 4.68 19.71
C SER A 523 5.57 4.55 20.90
N SER A 524 5.73 3.54 21.75
CA SER A 524 4.81 3.32 22.89
C SER A 524 4.60 4.56 23.77
N PRO A 525 5.66 5.33 24.14
CA PRO A 525 5.49 6.55 24.93
C PRO A 525 4.67 7.62 24.20
N VAL A 526 4.96 7.86 22.92
CA VAL A 526 4.30 8.92 22.13
C VAL A 526 2.88 8.53 21.76
N ARG A 527 2.62 7.25 21.50
CA ARG A 527 1.25 6.74 21.29
C ARG A 527 0.38 6.92 22.53
N LYS A 528 0.91 6.67 23.73
CA LYS A 528 0.20 6.94 24.99
C LYS A 528 -0.11 8.43 25.14
N LEU A 529 0.84 9.30 24.79
CA LEU A 529 0.63 10.75 24.79
C LEU A 529 -0.45 11.18 23.80
N TYR A 530 -0.43 10.63 22.57
CA TYR A 530 -1.48 10.86 21.56
C TYR A 530 -2.87 10.43 22.07
N HIS A 531 -2.99 9.26 22.68
CA HIS A 531 -4.27 8.80 23.25
C HIS A 531 -4.74 9.66 24.42
N ARG A 532 -3.81 10.13 25.27
CA ARG A 532 -4.13 11.07 26.35
C ARG A 532 -4.66 12.38 25.79
N LEU A 533 -3.97 12.95 24.80
CA LEU A 533 -4.43 14.15 24.10
C LEU A 533 -5.81 13.94 23.48
N LYS A 534 -6.04 12.79 22.82
CA LYS A 534 -7.34 12.47 22.22
C LYS A 534 -8.45 12.44 23.26
N HIS A 535 -8.21 11.78 24.39
CA HIS A 535 -9.16 11.73 25.49
C HIS A 535 -9.42 13.13 26.08
N PHE A 536 -8.37 13.93 26.27
CA PHE A 536 -8.48 15.31 26.73
C PHE A 536 -9.32 16.17 25.79
N MET A 537 -9.13 16.04 24.46
CA MET A 537 -9.93 16.72 23.46
C MET A 537 -11.42 16.35 23.57
N GLU A 538 -11.72 15.06 23.72
CA GLU A 538 -13.09 14.54 23.84
C GLU A 538 -13.79 14.94 25.13
N GLN A 539 -13.09 14.93 26.27
CA GLN A 539 -13.66 15.19 27.59
C GLN A 539 -13.72 16.67 27.97
N HIS A 540 -12.79 17.47 27.46
CA HIS A 540 -12.57 18.84 27.96
C HIS A 540 -12.64 19.90 26.88
N VAL A 541 -12.07 19.67 25.70
CA VAL A 541 -11.98 20.72 24.68
C VAL A 541 -13.26 20.83 23.86
N TYR A 542 -13.71 19.76 23.18
CA TYR A 542 -14.92 19.84 22.35
C TYR A 542 -16.17 20.29 23.11
N PRO A 543 -16.42 19.85 24.36
CA PRO A 543 -17.58 20.33 25.13
C PRO A 543 -17.51 21.83 25.48
N ALA A 544 -16.32 22.42 25.51
CA ALA A 544 -16.12 23.83 25.86
C ALA A 544 -16.25 24.80 24.67
N GLU A 545 -16.22 24.30 23.42
CA GLU A 545 -16.10 25.16 22.23
C GLU A 545 -17.22 26.21 22.10
N THR A 546 -18.47 25.83 22.42
CA THR A 546 -19.62 26.75 22.36
C THR A 546 -19.51 27.90 23.37
N GLU A 547 -19.05 27.61 24.59
CA GLU A 547 -18.87 28.63 25.62
C GLU A 547 -17.71 29.56 25.27
N LEU A 548 -16.61 28.99 24.77
CA LEU A 548 -15.45 29.76 24.31
C LEU A 548 -15.82 30.70 23.15
N GLN A 549 -16.60 30.22 22.19
CA GLN A 549 -17.10 31.04 21.08
C GLN A 549 -18.04 32.15 21.57
N SER A 550 -18.91 31.84 22.53
CA SER A 550 -19.80 32.84 23.15
C SER A 550 -18.98 33.93 23.86
N HIS A 551 -17.89 33.57 24.51
CA HIS A 551 -16.97 34.52 25.11
C HIS A 551 -16.32 35.43 24.04
N GLN A 552 -15.87 34.88 22.92
CA GLN A 552 -15.23 35.64 21.82
C GLN A 552 -16.16 36.64 21.11
N THR A 553 -17.47 36.46 21.20
CA THR A 553 -18.45 37.41 20.63
C THR A 553 -19.07 38.35 21.67
N SER A 554 -18.73 38.16 22.95
CA SER A 554 -19.26 38.96 24.06
C SER A 554 -18.62 40.34 24.19
N ALA A 555 -19.15 41.15 25.11
CA ALA A 555 -18.51 42.40 25.52
C ALA A 555 -17.12 42.17 26.16
N ALA A 556 -16.88 40.98 26.76
CA ALA A 556 -15.63 40.62 27.42
C ALA A 556 -14.60 39.98 26.47
N ARG A 557 -14.85 39.95 25.16
CA ARG A 557 -14.04 39.22 24.17
C ARG A 557 -12.54 39.52 24.17
N TRP A 558 -12.14 40.74 24.54
CA TRP A 558 -10.73 41.16 24.62
C TRP A 558 -10.05 40.79 25.95
N SER A 559 -10.76 40.18 26.89
CA SER A 559 -10.20 39.67 28.13
C SER A 559 -9.82 38.19 28.01
N PRO A 560 -8.85 37.68 28.80
CA PRO A 560 -8.55 36.26 28.83
C PRO A 560 -9.75 35.44 29.33
N SER A 561 -10.10 34.37 28.61
CA SER A 561 -11.19 33.48 29.03
C SER A 561 -10.78 32.67 30.27
N PRO A 562 -11.52 32.74 31.39
CA PRO A 562 -11.24 31.91 32.57
C PRO A 562 -11.28 30.40 32.28
N LEU A 563 -12.12 30.00 31.30
CA LEU A 563 -12.24 28.60 30.89
C LEU A 563 -10.98 28.11 30.19
N ILE A 564 -10.38 28.92 29.30
CA ILE A 564 -9.08 28.60 28.69
C ILE A 564 -8.01 28.44 29.78
N GLU A 565 -7.95 29.35 30.76
CA GLU A 565 -6.94 29.27 31.83
C GLU A 565 -7.13 28.01 32.69
N GLY A 566 -8.37 27.65 33.04
CA GLY A 566 -8.66 26.40 33.74
C GLY A 566 -8.28 25.15 32.92
N LEU A 567 -8.49 25.18 31.60
CA LEU A 567 -8.10 24.10 30.70
C LEU A 567 -6.58 23.97 30.54
N LYS A 568 -5.85 25.09 30.53
CA LYS A 568 -4.37 25.09 30.52
C LYS A 568 -3.79 24.37 31.74
N GLU A 569 -4.31 24.65 32.93
CA GLU A 569 -3.85 23.98 34.16
C GLU A 569 -4.14 22.48 34.13
N LYS A 570 -5.28 22.05 33.57
CA LYS A 570 -5.55 20.62 33.34
C LYS A 570 -4.59 19.99 32.33
N ALA A 571 -4.34 20.67 31.20
CA ALA A 571 -3.40 20.19 30.19
C ALA A 571 -1.98 20.03 30.76
N LYS A 572 -1.52 20.98 31.59
CA LYS A 572 -0.25 20.88 32.33
C LYS A 572 -0.23 19.66 33.26
N ALA A 573 -1.29 19.47 34.06
CA ALA A 573 -1.39 18.34 34.99
C ALA A 573 -1.35 16.97 34.26
N GLU A 574 -1.83 16.91 33.02
CA GLU A 574 -1.78 15.72 32.18
C GLU A 574 -0.51 15.59 31.32
N GLY A 575 0.42 16.53 31.41
CA GLY A 575 1.65 16.53 30.59
C GLY A 575 1.41 16.82 29.11
N LEU A 576 0.33 17.52 28.77
CA LEU A 576 -0.05 17.94 27.42
C LEU A 576 0.38 19.40 27.16
N TRP A 577 1.63 19.74 27.45
CA TRP A 577 2.12 21.12 27.48
C TRP A 577 3.45 21.26 26.75
N ASN A 578 3.65 22.35 25.99
CA ASN A 578 4.86 22.64 25.21
C ASN A 578 5.26 21.50 24.25
N LEU A 579 4.26 20.85 23.63
CA LEU A 579 4.46 19.68 22.77
C LEU A 579 5.21 20.01 21.46
N PHE A 580 5.22 21.29 21.06
CA PHE A 580 5.66 21.74 19.75
C PHE A 580 7.18 21.83 19.58
N LEU A 581 7.95 21.89 20.66
CA LEU A 581 9.38 22.17 20.58
C LEU A 581 10.12 20.88 20.20
N PRO A 582 10.71 20.79 19.00
CA PRO A 582 11.25 19.54 18.50
C PRO A 582 12.59 19.23 19.16
N LEU A 583 12.92 17.93 19.24
CA LEU A 583 14.17 17.42 19.80
C LEU A 583 15.42 18.03 19.12
N GLU A 584 15.34 18.43 17.85
CA GLU A 584 16.44 19.11 17.16
C GLU A 584 16.69 20.52 17.71
N ALA A 585 15.64 21.25 18.11
CA ALA A 585 15.77 22.59 18.68
C ALA A 585 16.07 22.55 20.19
N ASP A 586 15.65 21.49 20.88
CA ASP A 586 15.86 21.25 22.30
C ASP A 586 16.41 19.84 22.58
N PRO A 587 17.69 19.56 22.24
CA PRO A 587 18.26 18.21 22.33
C PRO A 587 18.33 17.66 23.76
N GLU A 588 18.45 18.53 24.74
CA GLU A 588 18.49 18.19 26.17
C GLU A 588 17.09 18.05 26.79
N LYS A 589 16.02 18.30 26.01
CA LYS A 589 14.62 18.28 26.46
C LYS A 589 14.40 19.21 27.66
N LYS A 590 15.05 20.38 27.65
CA LYS A 590 15.02 21.34 28.75
C LYS A 590 13.69 22.09 28.83
N TYR A 591 13.02 22.30 27.70
CA TYR A 591 11.87 23.20 27.59
C TYR A 591 10.63 22.52 27.01
N GLY A 592 10.80 21.56 26.10
CA GLY A 592 9.72 20.87 25.38
C GLY A 592 9.45 19.44 25.86
N ALA A 593 8.48 18.79 25.22
CA ALA A 593 8.13 17.39 25.48
C ALA A 593 9.12 16.36 24.90
N GLY A 594 10.14 16.81 24.16
CA GLY A 594 11.17 15.94 23.58
C GLY A 594 10.67 15.06 22.44
N LEU A 595 9.72 15.57 21.65
CA LEU A 595 9.16 14.92 20.45
C LEU A 595 9.99 15.27 19.21
N THR A 596 10.03 14.38 18.22
CA THR A 596 10.47 14.77 16.87
C THR A 596 9.39 15.60 16.15
N ASN A 597 9.74 16.29 15.06
CA ASN A 597 8.75 17.02 14.25
C ASN A 597 7.67 16.07 13.70
N MET A 598 8.07 14.88 13.25
CA MET A 598 7.14 13.86 12.75
C MET A 598 6.21 13.35 13.85
N GLU A 599 6.73 13.08 15.05
CA GLU A 599 5.91 12.70 16.20
C GLU A 599 4.92 13.82 16.56
N TYR A 600 5.40 15.06 16.66
CA TYR A 600 4.56 16.22 16.91
C TYR A 600 3.50 16.44 15.84
N ALA A 601 3.77 16.09 14.57
CA ALA A 601 2.80 16.24 13.48
C ALA A 601 1.45 15.55 13.77
N HIS A 602 1.50 14.34 14.32
CA HIS A 602 0.28 13.59 14.70
C HIS A 602 -0.49 14.27 15.83
N LEU A 603 0.21 14.81 16.84
CA LEU A 603 -0.42 15.51 17.96
C LEU A 603 -0.95 16.89 17.53
N CYS A 604 -0.23 17.58 16.67
CA CYS A 604 -0.59 18.89 16.13
C CYS A 604 -1.79 18.80 15.18
N GLU A 605 -1.88 17.73 14.38
CA GLU A 605 -3.08 17.40 13.60
C GLU A 605 -4.29 17.19 14.52
N LEU A 606 -4.13 16.44 15.61
CA LEU A 606 -5.21 16.20 16.57
C LEU A 606 -5.64 17.49 17.31
N MET A 607 -4.71 18.33 17.75
CA MET A 607 -5.07 19.65 18.29
C MET A 607 -5.76 20.51 17.24
N GLY A 608 -5.36 20.36 15.97
CA GLY A 608 -5.97 21.03 14.84
C GLY A 608 -7.44 20.70 14.61
N THR A 609 -8.06 19.74 15.31
CA THR A 609 -9.51 19.53 15.21
C THR A 609 -10.33 20.57 15.99
N SER A 610 -9.67 21.48 16.72
CA SER A 610 -10.27 22.61 17.45
C SER A 610 -9.43 23.87 17.29
N LEU A 611 -10.07 25.05 17.24
CA LEU A 611 -9.37 26.34 17.21
C LEU A 611 -8.69 26.67 18.54
N TYR A 612 -9.19 26.14 19.66
CA TYR A 612 -8.77 26.51 21.01
C TYR A 612 -7.69 25.58 21.57
N ALA A 613 -7.64 24.32 21.13
CA ALA A 613 -6.71 23.32 21.64
C ALA A 613 -5.23 23.74 21.59
N PRO A 614 -4.74 24.40 20.52
CA PRO A 614 -3.36 24.87 20.49
C PRO A 614 -3.04 25.84 21.63
N GLU A 615 -3.92 26.78 22.00
CA GLU A 615 -3.65 27.67 23.14
C GLU A 615 -3.70 26.91 24.47
N ILE A 616 -4.65 25.98 24.62
CA ILE A 616 -4.81 25.16 25.83
C ILE A 616 -3.57 24.31 26.09
N CYS A 617 -2.86 23.86 25.05
CA CYS A 617 -1.65 23.04 25.18
C CYS A 617 -0.33 23.85 25.07
N ASN A 618 -0.41 25.19 25.04
CA ASN A 618 0.71 26.12 24.78
C ASN A 618 1.46 25.88 23.46
N CYS A 619 0.70 25.48 22.44
CA CYS A 619 1.15 25.15 21.09
C CYS A 619 0.57 26.12 20.03
N SER A 620 0.06 27.29 20.43
CA SER A 620 -0.51 28.29 19.52
C SER A 620 0.54 29.22 18.89
N ALA A 621 0.27 29.66 17.65
CA ALA A 621 1.00 30.76 17.04
C ALA A 621 0.43 32.10 17.56
N PRO A 622 1.24 33.19 17.63
CA PRO A 622 2.63 33.29 17.19
C PRO A 622 3.67 32.86 18.25
N ASP A 623 3.23 32.50 19.45
CA ASP A 623 4.10 32.24 20.61
C ASP A 623 5.07 31.09 20.39
N THR A 624 4.63 29.98 19.79
CA THR A 624 5.51 28.84 19.46
C THR A 624 6.72 29.26 18.62
N GLY A 625 6.52 30.06 17.57
CA GLY A 625 7.62 30.57 16.76
C GLY A 625 8.53 31.55 17.50
N ASN A 626 7.98 32.36 18.40
CA ASN A 626 8.76 33.29 19.23
C ASN A 626 9.57 32.55 20.32
N MET A 627 9.00 31.51 20.93
CA MET A 627 9.68 30.64 21.88
C MET A 627 10.83 29.90 21.20
N GLU A 628 10.61 29.30 20.03
CA GLU A 628 11.67 28.61 19.29
C GLU A 628 12.80 29.56 18.85
N LEU A 629 12.47 30.79 18.44
CA LEU A 629 13.45 31.83 18.17
C LEU A 629 14.32 32.12 19.39
N LEU A 630 13.72 32.27 20.59
CA LEU A 630 14.45 32.53 21.82
C LEU A 630 15.31 31.32 22.26
N VAL A 631 14.83 30.09 22.05
CA VAL A 631 15.60 28.88 22.29
C VAL A 631 16.88 28.87 21.44
N ARG A 632 16.76 29.16 20.14
CA ARG A 632 17.87 29.10 19.18
C ARG A 632 18.84 30.28 19.27
N TYR A 633 18.32 31.50 19.45
CA TYR A 633 19.09 32.73 19.24
C TYR A 633 19.13 33.67 20.45
N GLY A 634 18.30 33.41 21.47
CA GLY A 634 18.24 34.22 22.68
C GLY A 634 19.48 34.05 23.55
N THR A 635 19.94 35.13 24.17
CA THR A 635 20.92 35.04 25.27
C THR A 635 20.26 34.44 26.51
N GLU A 636 21.04 33.94 27.48
CA GLU A 636 20.46 33.40 28.72
C GLU A 636 19.62 34.43 29.50
N ALA A 637 20.02 35.71 29.49
CA ALA A 637 19.23 36.78 30.08
C ALA A 637 17.90 37.01 29.33
N GLN A 638 17.92 36.97 27.99
CA GLN A 638 16.70 37.06 27.18
C GLN A 638 15.78 35.85 27.40
N LYS A 639 16.33 34.64 27.48
CA LYS A 639 15.57 33.42 27.77
C LYS A 639 14.93 33.50 29.15
N ALA A 640 15.70 33.86 30.19
CA ALA A 640 15.17 34.00 31.54
C ALA A 640 14.02 35.02 31.62
N ARG A 641 14.17 36.18 30.95
CA ARG A 641 13.16 37.25 30.98
C ARG A 641 11.91 36.92 30.15
N TRP A 642 12.06 36.27 29.00
CA TRP A 642 10.99 36.15 28.01
C TRP A 642 10.56 34.73 27.70
N LEU A 643 11.51 33.81 27.51
CA LEU A 643 11.20 32.42 27.15
C LEU A 643 10.49 31.72 28.30
N ILE A 644 10.97 31.88 29.54
CA ILE A 644 10.39 31.17 30.70
C ILE A 644 8.92 31.56 30.93
N PRO A 645 8.52 32.85 30.99
CA PRO A 645 7.11 33.20 31.15
C PRO A 645 6.20 32.71 30.00
N LEU A 646 6.73 32.64 28.77
CA LEU A 646 6.01 32.09 27.61
C LEU A 646 5.84 30.57 27.73
N LEU A 647 6.88 29.84 28.14
CA LEU A 647 6.81 28.39 28.38
C LEU A 647 5.88 28.03 29.55
N GLU A 648 5.71 28.92 30.53
CA GLU A 648 4.76 28.77 31.64
C GLU A 648 3.32 29.13 31.26
N GLY A 649 3.12 29.79 30.11
CA GLY A 649 1.83 30.30 29.64
C GLY A 649 1.33 31.54 30.41
N LYS A 650 2.21 32.22 31.16
CA LYS A 650 1.89 33.43 31.96
C LYS A 650 1.97 34.71 31.14
N ALA A 651 2.73 34.70 30.06
CA ALA A 651 2.83 35.78 29.10
C ALA A 651 2.43 35.29 27.71
N ARG A 652 2.06 36.24 26.84
CA ARG A 652 1.90 36.06 25.41
C ARG A 652 2.86 36.99 24.68
N SER A 653 3.05 36.73 23.40
CA SER A 653 3.94 37.50 22.54
C SER A 653 3.31 37.71 21.17
N CYS A 654 3.87 38.66 20.43
CA CYS A 654 3.51 38.90 19.04
C CYS A 654 4.76 39.04 18.17
N PHE A 655 4.60 38.99 16.85
CA PHE A 655 5.70 39.16 15.90
C PHE A 655 5.36 40.28 14.90
N ALA A 656 6.15 41.35 14.94
CA ALA A 656 5.92 42.55 14.15
C ALA A 656 6.86 42.63 12.95
N MET A 657 6.38 42.17 11.80
CA MET A 657 7.11 42.18 10.54
C MET A 657 6.38 42.95 9.45
N THR A 658 5.14 42.58 9.14
CA THR A 658 4.37 43.12 8.01
C THR A 658 4.06 44.60 8.18
N GLU A 659 4.23 45.38 7.11
CA GLU A 659 4.00 46.82 7.03
C GLU A 659 2.87 47.12 6.02
N PRO A 660 2.02 48.12 6.27
CA PRO A 660 0.89 48.43 5.38
C PRO A 660 1.30 49.21 4.13
N LYS A 661 2.42 49.94 4.16
CA LYS A 661 2.86 50.82 3.05
C LYS A 661 3.73 50.12 2.01
N VAL A 662 4.16 48.89 2.27
CA VAL A 662 5.05 48.13 1.38
C VAL A 662 4.58 46.69 1.20
N ALA A 663 4.89 46.11 0.05
CA ALA A 663 4.62 44.70 -0.24
C ALA A 663 5.55 43.80 0.59
N SER A 664 5.09 43.48 1.81
CA SER A 664 5.87 42.76 2.84
C SER A 664 6.10 41.27 2.53
N SER A 665 5.51 40.75 1.45
CA SER A 665 5.81 39.41 0.95
C SER A 665 7.26 39.27 0.49
N ASP A 666 7.86 40.36 -0.01
CA ASP A 666 9.31 40.50 -0.11
C ASP A 666 9.82 41.21 1.16
N ALA A 667 10.43 40.43 2.05
CA ALA A 667 10.96 40.93 3.32
C ALA A 667 12.06 42.01 3.16
N THR A 668 12.65 42.16 1.96
CA THR A 668 13.65 43.22 1.71
C THR A 668 13.01 44.62 1.62
N ASN A 669 11.71 44.68 1.37
CA ASN A 669 10.93 45.92 1.32
C ASN A 669 10.58 46.49 2.69
N ILE A 670 10.84 45.79 3.79
CA ILE A 670 10.60 46.30 5.15
C ILE A 670 11.39 47.61 5.36
N GLU A 671 10.70 48.66 5.79
CA GLU A 671 11.24 50.02 5.94
C GLU A 671 11.30 50.51 7.39
N ALA A 672 10.56 49.88 8.32
CA ALA A 672 10.56 50.29 9.71
C ALA A 672 11.99 50.37 10.26
N SER A 673 12.38 51.54 10.75
CA SER A 673 13.76 51.85 11.08
C SER A 673 14.13 51.44 12.50
N ILE A 674 15.36 50.93 12.64
CA ILE A 674 16.03 50.69 13.91
C ILE A 674 17.32 51.52 13.87
N ARG A 675 17.40 52.58 14.66
CA ARG A 675 18.58 53.45 14.73
C ARG A 675 19.27 53.28 16.07
N GLU A 676 20.59 53.20 16.05
CA GLU A 676 21.38 53.26 17.28
C GLU A 676 21.53 54.73 17.71
N GLU A 677 21.07 55.06 18.91
CA GLU A 677 21.26 56.37 19.52
C GLU A 677 21.75 56.17 20.96
N ASP A 678 22.97 56.65 21.22
CA ASP A 678 23.68 56.47 22.50
C ASP A 678 23.80 54.99 22.91
N SER A 679 23.10 54.60 23.98
CA SER A 679 23.04 53.24 24.55
C SER A 679 21.72 52.53 24.25
N PHE A 680 20.91 53.04 23.33
CA PHE A 680 19.59 52.51 22.98
C PHE A 680 19.46 52.28 21.47
N TYR A 681 18.53 51.40 21.11
CA TYR A 681 17.93 51.39 19.79
C TYR A 681 16.62 52.17 19.81
N VAL A 682 16.45 53.05 18.84
CA VAL A 682 15.22 53.83 18.59
C VAL A 682 14.50 53.24 17.40
N ILE A 683 13.26 52.84 17.62
CA ILE A 683 12.42 52.17 16.64
C ILE A 683 11.34 53.14 16.16
N ASN A 684 11.19 53.24 14.84
CA ASN A 684 10.07 53.92 14.20
C ASN A 684 9.51 53.06 13.08
N GLY A 685 8.19 52.87 13.04
CA GLY A 685 7.57 52.08 11.98
C GLY A 685 6.07 51.91 12.14
N HIS A 686 5.42 51.58 11.03
CA HIS A 686 3.98 51.28 10.97
C HIS A 686 3.81 49.82 10.58
N LYS A 687 3.25 49.01 11.48
CA LYS A 687 3.09 47.56 11.32
C LYS A 687 1.61 47.18 11.33
N TRP A 688 1.24 46.09 10.68
CA TRP A 688 -0.12 45.57 10.69
C TRP A 688 -0.16 44.06 10.54
N TRP A 689 -1.30 43.43 10.85
CA TRP A 689 -1.43 41.97 10.98
C TRP A 689 -0.59 41.39 12.12
N ILE A 690 -0.47 42.14 13.22
CA ILE A 690 0.30 41.68 14.38
C ILE A 690 -0.61 40.81 15.25
N THR A 691 -0.57 39.51 15.02
CA THR A 691 -1.40 38.52 15.73
C THR A 691 -1.06 38.48 17.22
N GLY A 692 -2.08 38.47 18.07
CA GLY A 692 -1.95 38.31 19.53
C GLY A 692 -1.71 39.61 20.29
N ILE A 693 -1.44 40.73 19.61
CA ILE A 693 -1.07 42.00 20.27
C ILE A 693 -2.20 42.65 21.08
N LEU A 694 -3.45 42.25 20.82
CA LEU A 694 -4.63 42.78 21.53
C LEU A 694 -4.91 42.03 22.82
N ASP A 695 -4.27 40.87 23.05
CA ASP A 695 -4.37 40.15 24.31
C ASP A 695 -3.66 40.95 25.40
N PRO A 696 -4.31 41.27 26.54
CA PRO A 696 -3.69 42.03 27.62
C PRO A 696 -2.49 41.33 28.26
N ARG A 697 -2.31 40.02 28.00
CA ARG A 697 -1.14 39.23 28.43
C ARG A 697 0.01 39.30 27.42
N CYS A 698 -0.16 39.95 26.27
CA CYS A 698 0.91 40.16 25.32
C CYS A 698 1.93 41.13 25.92
N GLN A 699 3.06 40.59 26.41
CA GLN A 699 4.10 41.36 27.08
C GLN A 699 5.32 41.62 26.20
N LEU A 700 5.50 40.81 25.14
CA LEU A 700 6.66 40.87 24.25
C LEU A 700 6.23 41.03 22.80
N CYS A 701 6.73 42.08 22.15
CA CYS A 701 6.75 42.20 20.70
C CYS A 701 8.13 41.81 20.16
N VAL A 702 8.19 40.76 19.35
CA VAL A 702 9.39 40.44 18.56
C VAL A 702 9.34 41.27 17.28
N PHE A 703 10.11 42.35 17.22
CA PHE A 703 10.07 43.36 16.17
C PHE A 703 11.15 43.14 15.13
N MET A 704 10.79 43.19 13.84
CA MET A 704 11.74 43.17 12.73
C MET A 704 11.72 44.50 11.97
N GLY A 705 12.91 45.08 11.80
CA GLY A 705 13.10 46.37 11.10
C GLY A 705 14.50 46.50 10.49
N LYS A 706 14.70 47.56 9.72
CA LYS A 706 15.93 47.88 8.99
C LYS A 706 16.90 48.66 9.88
N THR A 707 18.09 48.10 10.08
CA THR A 707 19.17 48.69 10.89
C THR A 707 20.21 49.38 10.03
N ASP A 708 20.52 48.83 8.85
CA ASP A 708 21.47 49.43 7.90
C ASP A 708 20.92 49.33 6.46
N PRO A 709 20.38 50.41 5.88
CA PRO A 709 19.90 50.44 4.50
C PRO A 709 20.99 50.27 3.43
N HIS A 710 22.26 50.43 3.79
CA HIS A 710 23.41 50.36 2.87
C HIS A 710 24.12 49.01 2.90
N ALA A 711 23.84 48.17 3.91
CA ALA A 711 24.32 46.79 3.96
C ALA A 711 23.82 45.95 2.76
N PRO A 712 24.45 44.79 2.47
CA PRO A 712 23.93 43.85 1.48
C PRO A 712 22.44 43.54 1.70
N ARG A 713 21.67 43.39 0.62
CA ARG A 713 20.18 43.35 0.65
C ARG A 713 19.56 42.44 1.72
N HIS A 714 20.18 41.30 2.04
CA HIS A 714 19.69 40.33 3.03
C HIS A 714 20.32 40.48 4.43
N GLN A 715 21.08 41.55 4.66
CA GLN A 715 21.73 41.90 5.93
C GLN A 715 21.30 43.29 6.44
N GLN A 716 20.26 43.88 5.85
CA GLN A 716 19.81 45.23 6.22
C GLN A 716 18.91 45.25 7.46
N GLN A 717 18.29 44.11 7.79
CA GLN A 717 17.29 43.99 8.84
C GLN A 717 17.83 43.27 10.08
N SER A 718 17.29 43.63 11.24
CA SER A 718 17.57 42.98 12.54
C SER A 718 16.27 42.67 13.28
N VAL A 719 16.39 41.90 14.37
CA VAL A 719 15.27 41.55 15.26
C VAL A 719 15.55 42.07 16.67
N LEU A 720 14.58 42.78 17.24
CA LEU A 720 14.61 43.29 18.62
C LEU A 720 13.49 42.69 19.45
N LEU A 721 13.77 42.42 20.72
CA LEU A 721 12.76 42.10 21.73
C LEU A 721 12.23 43.40 22.34
N VAL A 722 10.96 43.71 22.17
CA VAL A 722 10.38 44.99 22.59
C VAL A 722 9.28 44.73 23.64
N PRO A 723 9.47 45.14 24.91
CA PRO A 723 8.40 45.11 25.92
C PRO A 723 7.17 45.90 25.45
N MET A 724 5.97 45.35 25.62
CA MET A 724 4.73 45.99 25.16
C MET A 724 4.35 47.25 25.94
N ASP A 725 4.91 47.45 27.13
CA ASP A 725 4.77 48.65 27.95
C ASP A 725 5.79 49.75 27.61
N THR A 726 6.65 49.53 26.61
CA THR A 726 7.61 50.54 26.17
C THR A 726 6.88 51.76 25.59
N PRO A 727 7.15 52.99 26.06
CA PRO A 727 6.54 54.20 25.52
C PRO A 727 6.75 54.33 24.01
N GLY A 728 5.70 54.78 23.31
CA GLY A 728 5.72 54.97 21.85
C GLY A 728 5.08 53.83 21.04
N ILE A 729 4.69 52.73 21.68
CA ILE A 729 3.88 51.68 21.03
C ILE A 729 2.41 52.09 21.09
N LYS A 730 1.78 52.27 19.94
CA LYS A 730 0.37 52.67 19.81
C LYS A 730 -0.39 51.67 18.95
N ILE A 731 -1.25 50.88 19.58
CA ILE A 731 -2.21 50.02 18.87
C ILE A 731 -3.29 50.93 18.27
N ILE A 732 -3.41 50.92 16.95
CA ILE A 732 -4.31 51.79 16.19
C ILE A 732 -5.72 51.22 16.15
N ARG A 733 -5.85 49.94 15.77
CA ARG A 733 -7.13 49.23 15.67
C ARG A 733 -6.95 47.71 15.52
N PRO A 734 -7.99 46.91 15.85
CA PRO A 734 -8.10 45.54 15.39
C PRO A 734 -8.36 45.46 13.87
N LEU A 735 -7.93 44.35 13.28
CA LEU A 735 -8.20 43.94 11.89
C LEU A 735 -9.09 42.69 11.92
N THR A 736 -9.95 42.56 10.90
CA THR A 736 -10.86 41.42 10.79
C THR A 736 -10.56 40.56 9.56
N VAL A 737 -10.85 39.26 9.66
CA VAL A 737 -10.79 38.32 8.53
C VAL A 737 -12.20 37.79 8.29
N TYR A 738 -12.80 38.14 7.16
CA TYR A 738 -14.22 37.85 6.88
C TYR A 738 -15.18 38.30 8.01
N GLY A 739 -14.85 39.40 8.69
CA GLY A 739 -15.64 39.92 9.81
C GLY A 739 -15.34 39.29 11.18
N LEU A 740 -14.47 38.28 11.25
CA LEU A 740 -14.00 37.70 12.52
C LEU A 740 -12.87 38.54 13.12
N GLU A 741 -12.95 38.81 14.43
CA GLU A 741 -11.93 39.58 15.17
C GLU A 741 -10.85 38.69 15.82
N ASP A 742 -11.06 37.38 15.94
CA ASP A 742 -10.17 36.41 16.59
C ASP A 742 -9.73 36.80 18.02
N ALA A 743 -10.63 37.44 18.77
CA ALA A 743 -10.39 37.88 20.15
C ALA A 743 -10.12 36.70 21.11
N PRO A 744 -9.38 36.88 22.22
CA PRO A 744 -8.78 38.13 22.69
C PRO A 744 -7.48 38.51 21.96
N GLY A 745 -6.84 37.56 21.25
CA GLY A 745 -5.56 37.81 20.61
C GLY A 745 -5.64 38.78 19.43
N GLY A 746 -6.59 38.52 18.54
CA GLY A 746 -6.86 39.25 17.30
C GLY A 746 -5.63 39.60 16.46
N HIS A 747 -5.79 40.58 15.58
CA HIS A 747 -4.74 41.10 14.71
C HIS A 747 -4.70 42.62 14.77
N GLY A 748 -3.57 43.20 15.20
CA GLY A 748 -3.46 44.65 15.37
C GLY A 748 -2.78 45.37 14.20
N GLU A 749 -3.24 46.58 13.92
CA GLU A 749 -2.47 47.65 13.29
C GLU A 749 -1.80 48.49 14.38
N VAL A 750 -0.50 48.75 14.26
CA VAL A 750 0.34 49.28 15.34
C VAL A 750 1.34 50.27 14.79
N GLN A 751 1.47 51.39 15.49
CA GLN A 751 2.47 52.42 15.22
C GLN A 751 3.54 52.38 16.32
N PHE A 752 4.81 52.42 15.90
CA PHE A 752 5.98 52.57 16.76
C PHE A 752 6.55 53.96 16.50
N GLU A 753 6.51 54.82 17.51
CA GLU A 753 6.99 56.22 17.47
C GLU A 753 8.04 56.42 18.55
N HIS A 754 9.30 56.57 18.14
CA HIS A 754 10.43 56.79 19.04
C HIS A 754 10.53 55.77 20.19
N VAL A 755 10.21 54.50 19.91
CA VAL A 755 10.27 53.43 20.90
C VAL A 755 11.73 53.13 21.21
N ARG A 756 12.16 53.35 22.48
CA ARG A 756 13.55 53.19 22.92
C ARG A 756 13.72 51.89 23.67
N VAL A 757 14.63 51.03 23.21
CA VAL A 757 14.99 49.77 23.90
C VAL A 757 16.50 49.67 24.12
N PRO A 758 16.96 49.03 25.20
CA PRO A 758 18.40 48.82 25.44
C PRO A 758 19.08 48.01 24.33
N LYS A 759 20.40 48.14 24.17
CA LYS A 759 21.16 47.41 23.14
C LYS A 759 21.07 45.89 23.30
N GLU A 760 20.98 45.39 24.52
CA GLU A 760 20.84 43.98 24.84
C GLU A 760 19.50 43.35 24.39
N ASN A 761 18.55 44.16 23.91
CA ASN A 761 17.32 43.65 23.31
C ASN A 761 17.53 43.13 21.88
N MET A 762 18.71 43.35 21.28
CA MET A 762 19.09 42.77 19.99
C MET A 762 19.19 41.25 20.08
N VAL A 763 18.52 40.56 19.17
CA VAL A 763 18.63 39.09 19.05
C VAL A 763 19.77 38.77 18.09
N LEU A 764 20.72 37.95 18.53
CA LEU A 764 21.90 37.48 17.79
C LEU A 764 22.90 38.57 17.36
N GLY A 765 22.44 39.62 16.68
CA GLY A 765 23.25 40.78 16.30
C GLY A 765 22.64 41.59 15.15
N PRO A 766 23.17 42.81 14.88
CA PRO A 766 22.75 43.63 13.75
C PRO A 766 22.88 42.91 12.41
N GLY A 767 21.91 43.11 11.52
CA GLY A 767 21.88 42.54 10.17
C GLY A 767 21.50 41.05 10.10
N ARG A 768 21.22 40.40 11.23
CA ARG A 768 20.86 38.98 11.29
C ARG A 768 19.35 38.70 11.17
N GLY A 769 18.55 39.71 10.84
CA GLY A 769 17.09 39.60 10.82
C GLY A 769 16.54 38.57 9.82
N PHE A 770 17.13 38.46 8.63
CA PHE A 770 16.73 37.44 7.65
C PHE A 770 16.97 36.01 8.13
N GLU A 771 18.12 35.77 8.76
CA GLU A 771 18.46 34.45 9.30
C GLU A 771 17.50 34.04 10.41
N ILE A 772 17.25 34.94 11.35
CA ILE A 772 16.32 34.72 12.47
C ILE A 772 14.91 34.49 11.95
N ALA A 773 14.45 35.30 10.98
CA ALA A 773 13.12 35.15 10.39
C ALA A 773 12.96 33.79 9.67
N GLN A 774 13.95 33.32 8.91
CA GLN A 774 13.89 32.01 8.27
C GLN A 774 13.92 30.87 9.29
N GLY A 775 14.76 30.97 10.33
CA GLY A 775 14.82 30.00 11.42
C GLY A 775 13.50 29.86 12.17
N ARG A 776 12.79 30.98 12.39
CA ARG A 776 11.46 31.03 13.01
C ARG A 776 10.33 30.53 12.09
N LEU A 777 10.33 30.96 10.83
CA LEU A 777 9.21 30.72 9.91
C LEU A 777 9.17 29.29 9.35
N GLY A 778 10.30 28.57 9.29
CA GLY A 778 10.34 27.19 8.81
C GLY A 778 9.41 26.25 9.61
N PRO A 779 9.67 26.05 10.92
CA PRO A 779 8.81 25.27 11.81
C PRO A 779 7.37 25.82 11.92
N GLY A 780 7.22 27.15 11.96
CA GLY A 780 5.90 27.80 12.00
C GLY A 780 5.00 27.38 10.84
N ARG A 781 5.54 27.37 9.61
CA ARG A 781 4.80 26.96 8.40
C ARG A 781 4.27 25.54 8.51
N ILE A 782 5.09 24.59 8.96
CA ILE A 782 4.67 23.19 9.03
C ILE A 782 3.65 22.96 10.16
N HIS A 783 3.77 23.65 11.30
CA HIS A 783 2.79 23.57 12.39
C HIS A 783 1.40 24.05 11.95
N HIS A 784 1.33 25.07 11.10
CA HIS A 784 0.07 25.51 10.50
C HIS A 784 -0.51 24.45 9.55
N CYS A 785 0.33 23.81 8.74
CA CYS A 785 -0.10 22.76 7.82
C CYS A 785 -0.64 21.53 8.57
N MET A 786 0.02 21.11 9.66
CA MET A 786 -0.46 20.03 10.54
C MET A 786 -1.86 20.32 11.08
N ARG A 787 -2.08 21.53 11.62
CA ARG A 787 -3.39 21.95 12.14
C ARG A 787 -4.48 21.98 11.07
N LEU A 788 -4.14 22.36 9.83
CA LEU A 788 -5.07 22.36 8.72
C LEU A 788 -5.55 20.96 8.33
N ILE A 789 -4.71 19.92 8.49
CA ILE A 789 -5.17 18.52 8.35
C ILE A 789 -6.25 18.23 9.40
N GLY A 790 -6.07 18.69 10.63
CA GLY A 790 -7.05 18.56 11.72
C GLY A 790 -8.38 19.25 11.42
N PHE A 791 -8.37 20.49 10.92
CA PHE A 791 -9.59 21.19 10.51
C PHE A 791 -10.34 20.39 9.43
N SER A 792 -9.60 19.87 8.45
CA SER A 792 -10.18 19.08 7.35
C SER A 792 -10.75 17.75 7.80
N GLU A 793 -10.10 17.03 8.71
CA GLU A 793 -10.64 15.80 9.30
C GLU A 793 -11.90 16.06 10.11
N ARG A 794 -11.91 17.14 10.91
CA ARG A 794 -13.10 17.53 11.69
C ARG A 794 -14.25 17.95 10.76
N ALA A 795 -13.97 18.72 9.71
CA ALA A 795 -14.95 19.10 8.70
C ALA A 795 -15.53 17.88 7.97
N LEU A 796 -14.68 16.92 7.57
CA LEU A 796 -15.12 15.68 6.93
C LEU A 796 -15.94 14.80 7.89
N ALA A 797 -15.57 14.72 9.17
CA ALA A 797 -16.35 14.01 10.18
C ALA A 797 -17.74 14.60 10.36
N LEU A 798 -17.83 15.94 10.46
CA LEU A 798 -19.09 16.67 10.53
C LEU A 798 -19.93 16.48 9.27
N MET A 799 -19.31 16.57 8.08
CA MET A 799 -19.98 16.35 6.79
C MET A 799 -20.59 14.95 6.73
N LYS A 800 -19.83 13.90 7.08
CA LYS A 800 -20.33 12.51 7.11
C LYS A 800 -21.53 12.35 8.05
N ALA A 801 -21.49 12.95 9.23
CA ALA A 801 -22.61 12.90 10.17
C ALA A 801 -23.84 13.62 9.60
N ARG A 802 -23.64 14.82 9.04
CA ARG A 802 -24.69 15.67 8.47
C ARG A 802 -25.43 15.02 7.31
N VAL A 803 -24.70 14.44 6.34
CA VAL A 803 -25.34 13.86 5.14
C VAL A 803 -26.15 12.61 5.46
N LYS A 804 -25.82 11.91 6.55
CA LYS A 804 -26.59 10.75 7.03
C LYS A 804 -27.85 11.15 7.78
N SER A 805 -27.88 12.33 8.40
CA SER A 805 -28.96 12.75 9.28
C SER A 805 -30.00 13.67 8.62
N ARG A 806 -29.83 14.02 7.33
CA ARG A 806 -30.69 14.99 6.62
C ARG A 806 -31.27 14.36 5.36
N VAL A 807 -32.52 14.69 5.08
CA VAL A 807 -33.28 14.21 3.91
C VAL A 807 -33.63 15.40 3.04
N ALA A 808 -33.40 15.29 1.73
CA ALA A 808 -33.84 16.24 0.72
C ALA A 808 -34.35 15.48 -0.51
N PHE A 809 -35.41 15.98 -1.13
CA PHE A 809 -36.03 15.35 -2.30
C PHE A 809 -36.41 13.87 -2.07
N GLY A 810 -36.90 13.55 -0.87
CA GLY A 810 -37.37 12.21 -0.50
C GLY A 810 -36.27 11.19 -0.17
N LYS A 811 -34.98 11.58 -0.16
CA LYS A 811 -33.87 10.68 0.18
C LYS A 811 -32.85 11.31 1.15
N PRO A 812 -32.17 10.52 2.00
CA PRO A 812 -31.00 10.99 2.73
C PRO A 812 -29.97 11.64 1.80
N LEU A 813 -29.30 12.71 2.25
CA LEU A 813 -28.29 13.40 1.44
C LEU A 813 -27.15 12.46 1.04
N VAL A 814 -26.82 11.47 1.87
CA VAL A 814 -25.80 10.44 1.55
C VAL A 814 -26.14 9.58 0.32
N GLU A 815 -27.41 9.48 -0.06
CA GLU A 815 -27.86 8.76 -1.27
C GLU A 815 -27.83 9.65 -2.53
N GLN A 816 -27.57 10.95 -2.38
CA GLN A 816 -27.38 11.86 -3.51
C GLN A 816 -25.94 11.74 -4.02
N GLY A 817 -25.75 11.36 -5.29
CA GLY A 817 -24.45 10.95 -5.83
C GLY A 817 -23.31 11.98 -5.68
N THR A 818 -23.62 13.28 -5.67
CA THR A 818 -22.62 14.34 -5.48
C THR A 818 -21.96 14.30 -4.09
N MET A 819 -22.70 13.94 -3.04
CA MET A 819 -22.16 13.88 -1.68
C MET A 819 -21.15 12.75 -1.50
N LEU A 820 -21.34 11.62 -2.18
CA LEU A 820 -20.37 10.51 -2.16
C LEU A 820 -19.06 10.89 -2.84
N ALA A 821 -19.14 11.60 -3.97
CA ALA A 821 -17.96 12.13 -4.66
C ALA A 821 -17.20 13.15 -3.80
N ASP A 822 -17.90 14.07 -3.15
CA ASP A 822 -17.29 15.07 -2.25
C ASP A 822 -16.59 14.43 -1.05
N ILE A 823 -17.18 13.39 -0.45
CA ILE A 823 -16.57 12.62 0.65
C ILE A 823 -15.31 11.91 0.16
N ALA A 824 -15.37 11.23 -0.99
CA ALA A 824 -14.25 10.51 -1.56
C ALA A 824 -13.09 11.45 -1.90
N GLN A 825 -13.38 12.54 -2.61
CA GLN A 825 -12.39 13.55 -2.99
C GLN A 825 -11.76 14.20 -1.76
N SER A 826 -12.57 14.51 -0.74
CA SER A 826 -12.05 15.08 0.52
C SER A 826 -11.10 14.13 1.23
N ARG A 827 -11.40 12.82 1.30
CA ARG A 827 -10.48 11.83 1.87
C ARG A 827 -9.16 11.77 1.10
N VAL A 828 -9.20 11.73 -0.23
CA VAL A 828 -7.99 11.69 -1.07
C VAL A 828 -7.12 12.92 -0.84
N GLU A 829 -7.71 14.12 -0.88
CA GLU A 829 -6.96 15.37 -0.71
C GLU A 829 -6.33 15.46 0.69
N ILE A 830 -7.06 15.06 1.74
CA ILE A 830 -6.55 15.02 3.12
C ILE A 830 -5.35 14.07 3.21
N GLU A 831 -5.44 12.84 2.69
CA GLU A 831 -4.34 11.87 2.78
C GLU A 831 -3.09 12.34 2.03
N GLN A 832 -3.26 12.92 0.83
CA GLN A 832 -2.15 13.48 0.05
C GLN A 832 -1.43 14.59 0.82
N ALA A 833 -2.18 15.52 1.40
CA ALA A 833 -1.62 16.61 2.19
C ALA A 833 -0.96 16.09 3.48
N ARG A 834 -1.60 15.14 4.19
CA ARG A 834 -1.04 14.53 5.41
C ARG A 834 0.30 13.86 5.14
N LEU A 835 0.39 13.02 4.11
CA LEU A 835 1.64 12.34 3.78
C LEU A 835 2.74 13.32 3.39
N LEU A 836 2.41 14.43 2.74
CA LEU A 836 3.37 15.49 2.43
C LEU A 836 3.83 16.26 3.70
N VAL A 837 2.92 16.54 4.66
CA VAL A 837 3.28 17.07 6.00
C VAL A 837 4.26 16.12 6.69
N LEU A 838 3.91 14.83 6.76
CA LEU A 838 4.73 13.83 7.45
C LEU A 838 6.09 13.64 6.78
N LYS A 839 6.15 13.69 5.44
CA LYS A 839 7.41 13.68 4.69
C LYS A 839 8.27 14.88 5.05
N ALA A 840 7.70 16.10 5.04
CA ALA A 840 8.42 17.32 5.38
C ALA A 840 8.96 17.27 6.82
N ALA A 841 8.11 16.88 7.78
CA ALA A 841 8.48 16.73 9.19
C ALA A 841 9.58 15.68 9.39
N HIS A 842 9.47 14.54 8.71
CA HIS A 842 10.48 13.49 8.77
C HIS A 842 11.83 13.95 8.18
N LEU A 843 11.81 14.71 7.09
CA LEU A 843 13.04 15.26 6.51
C LEU A 843 13.66 16.33 7.42
N MET A 844 12.85 17.14 8.10
CA MET A 844 13.34 18.06 9.15
C MET A 844 14.05 17.29 10.27
N ASP A 845 13.49 16.16 10.71
CA ASP A 845 14.09 15.32 11.76
C ASP A 845 15.42 14.67 11.33
N LEU A 846 15.54 14.28 10.06
CA LEU A 846 16.73 13.58 9.56
C LEU A 846 17.85 14.52 9.09
N ALA A 847 17.50 15.62 8.44
CA ALA A 847 18.43 16.47 7.69
C ALA A 847 18.34 17.96 8.06
N GLY A 848 17.44 18.34 8.96
CA GLY A 848 17.25 19.71 9.41
C GLY A 848 16.43 20.58 8.45
N ASN A 849 15.97 21.74 8.96
CA ASN A 849 15.01 22.61 8.28
C ASN A 849 15.52 23.16 6.94
N LYS A 850 16.84 23.36 6.79
CA LYS A 850 17.44 23.88 5.55
C LYS A 850 17.36 22.85 4.42
N ALA A 851 17.58 21.57 4.71
CA ALA A 851 17.44 20.50 3.73
C ALA A 851 15.97 20.26 3.38
N ALA A 852 15.07 20.42 4.36
CA ALA A 852 13.63 20.30 4.17
C ALA A 852 12.95 21.53 3.55
N ALA A 853 13.71 22.56 3.15
CA ALA A 853 13.14 23.84 2.69
C ALA A 853 12.19 23.69 1.49
N LEU A 854 12.50 22.79 0.55
CA LEU A 854 11.64 22.48 -0.59
C LEU A 854 10.31 21.89 -0.12
N ASP A 855 10.34 20.86 0.73
CA ASP A 855 9.14 20.20 1.24
C ASP A 855 8.28 21.11 2.12
N ILE A 856 8.90 21.96 2.94
CA ILE A 856 8.19 22.99 3.73
C ILE A 856 7.47 23.98 2.81
N ALA A 857 8.10 24.42 1.71
CA ALA A 857 7.48 25.31 0.74
C ALA A 857 6.32 24.61 -0.01
N MET A 858 6.51 23.36 -0.44
CA MET A 858 5.46 22.58 -1.09
C MET A 858 4.23 22.41 -0.19
N ILE A 859 4.42 22.00 1.07
CA ILE A 859 3.29 21.75 1.95
C ILE A 859 2.56 23.04 2.35
N LYS A 860 3.28 24.16 2.45
CA LYS A 860 2.69 25.47 2.74
C LYS A 860 1.73 25.95 1.64
N MET A 861 1.88 25.47 0.41
CA MET A 861 0.93 25.71 -0.68
C MET A 861 -0.24 24.70 -0.65
N VAL A 862 0.09 23.43 -0.43
CA VAL A 862 -0.86 22.31 -0.55
C VAL A 862 -1.88 22.31 0.59
N ALA A 863 -1.43 22.42 1.85
CA ALA A 863 -2.31 22.23 3.00
C ALA A 863 -3.43 23.29 3.10
N PRO A 864 -3.16 24.61 2.95
CA PRO A 864 -4.23 25.62 2.99
C PRO A 864 -5.24 25.46 1.85
N THR A 865 -4.77 25.13 0.64
CA THR A 865 -5.63 24.92 -0.53
C THR A 865 -6.52 23.69 -0.35
N MET A 866 -5.95 22.58 0.13
CA MET A 866 -6.69 21.38 0.48
C MET A 866 -7.76 21.68 1.53
N ALA A 867 -7.37 22.35 2.61
CA ALA A 867 -8.29 22.65 3.70
C ALA A 867 -9.45 23.53 3.23
N SER A 868 -9.19 24.59 2.46
CA SER A 868 -10.26 25.42 1.89
C SER A 868 -11.25 24.59 1.07
N ARG A 869 -10.80 23.67 0.22
CA ARG A 869 -11.68 22.84 -0.63
C ARG A 869 -12.51 21.85 0.18
N VAL A 870 -11.89 21.14 1.12
CA VAL A 870 -12.56 20.16 1.98
C VAL A 870 -13.60 20.83 2.89
N ILE A 871 -13.22 21.95 3.51
CA ILE A 871 -14.11 22.68 4.41
C ILE A 871 -15.28 23.29 3.64
N ASP A 872 -15.05 23.83 2.44
CA ASP A 872 -16.12 24.38 1.59
C ASP A 872 -17.14 23.31 1.18
N ARG A 873 -16.70 22.09 0.80
CA ARG A 873 -17.60 20.94 0.59
C ARG A 873 -18.42 20.62 1.84
N ALA A 874 -17.80 20.67 3.02
CA ALA A 874 -18.51 20.45 4.28
C ALA A 874 -19.53 21.58 4.57
N ILE A 875 -19.19 22.84 4.32
CA ILE A 875 -20.13 23.97 4.41
C ILE A 875 -21.33 23.74 3.50
N GLN A 876 -21.08 23.35 2.25
CA GLN A 876 -22.13 23.06 1.28
C GLN A 876 -23.07 21.92 1.74
N ALA A 877 -22.52 20.85 2.31
CA ALA A 877 -23.30 19.74 2.86
C ALA A 877 -24.17 20.16 4.06
N PHE A 878 -23.79 21.21 4.78
CA PHE A 878 -24.60 21.78 5.86
C PHE A 878 -25.68 22.75 5.37
N GLY A 879 -25.56 23.26 4.13
CA GLY A 879 -26.36 24.36 3.60
C GLY A 879 -26.06 25.66 4.34
N ALA A 880 -27.06 26.52 4.52
CA ALA A 880 -26.90 27.80 5.22
C ALA A 880 -26.36 27.65 6.66
N ALA A 881 -26.60 26.51 7.33
CA ALA A 881 -26.05 26.24 8.66
C ALA A 881 -24.51 26.11 8.66
N GLY A 882 -23.89 25.79 7.52
CA GLY A 882 -22.43 25.74 7.40
C GLY A 882 -21.78 27.14 7.43
N LEU A 883 -22.57 28.18 7.14
CA LEU A 883 -22.16 29.58 7.18
C LEU A 883 -22.34 30.22 8.57
N SER A 884 -23.10 29.57 9.46
CA SER A 884 -23.33 30.09 10.81
C SER A 884 -22.18 29.75 11.75
N SER A 885 -22.24 30.33 12.95
CA SER A 885 -21.30 30.03 14.03
C SER A 885 -21.67 28.77 14.84
N ASP A 886 -22.82 28.14 14.55
CA ASP A 886 -23.27 26.94 15.28
C ASP A 886 -22.34 25.73 15.07
N TYR A 887 -21.51 25.80 14.03
CA TYR A 887 -20.50 24.80 13.69
C TYR A 887 -19.16 25.52 13.42
N PRO A 888 -18.02 24.84 13.64
CA PRO A 888 -16.71 25.48 13.45
C PRO A 888 -16.34 25.70 11.97
N LEU A 889 -17.18 25.28 11.01
CA LEU A 889 -16.85 25.23 9.58
C LEU A 889 -16.49 26.60 8.99
N ALA A 890 -17.27 27.64 9.29
CA ALA A 890 -17.01 28.98 8.78
C ALA A 890 -15.67 29.55 9.32
N GLN A 891 -15.38 29.31 10.61
CA GLN A 891 -14.13 29.75 11.22
C GLN A 891 -12.92 28.95 10.67
N PHE A 892 -13.06 27.64 10.49
CA PHE A 892 -12.03 26.82 9.84
C PHE A 892 -11.75 27.30 8.42
N PHE A 893 -12.78 27.65 7.64
CA PHE A 893 -12.62 28.15 6.28
C PHE A 893 -11.87 29.49 6.25
N THR A 894 -12.24 30.42 7.15
CA THR A 894 -11.56 31.70 7.32
C THR A 894 -10.06 31.51 7.58
N TRP A 895 -9.70 30.62 8.50
CA TRP A 895 -8.31 30.32 8.81
C TRP A 895 -7.57 29.61 7.68
N ALA A 896 -8.19 28.65 7.01
CA ALA A 896 -7.63 28.02 5.81
C ALA A 896 -7.32 29.06 4.72
N ARG A 897 -8.21 30.03 4.53
CA ARG A 897 -8.03 31.11 3.56
C ARG A 897 -6.95 32.11 3.98
N ALA A 898 -6.89 32.49 5.26
CA ALA A 898 -5.88 33.39 5.82
C ALA A 898 -4.47 32.79 5.72
N LEU A 899 -4.33 31.47 5.92
CA LEU A 899 -3.05 30.76 5.83
C LEU A 899 -2.50 30.62 4.41
N ARG A 900 -3.23 31.05 3.38
CA ARG A 900 -2.70 31.28 2.02
C ARG A 900 -1.93 32.59 1.89
N PHE A 901 -1.98 33.47 2.90
CA PHE A 901 -1.26 34.73 2.96
C PHE A 901 -0.23 34.77 4.11
N ALA A 902 -0.63 34.31 5.30
CA ALA A 902 0.25 34.28 6.46
C ALA A 902 1.47 33.37 6.24
N ASP A 903 2.61 33.73 6.85
CA ASP A 903 3.92 33.07 6.73
C ASP A 903 4.43 32.90 5.28
N GLY A 904 3.97 33.78 4.39
CA GLY A 904 4.32 33.84 2.97
C GLY A 904 3.14 33.40 2.09
N PRO A 905 2.75 34.23 1.10
CA PRO A 905 1.72 33.86 0.12
C PRO A 905 2.10 32.64 -0.70
N ASP A 906 1.10 31.92 -1.20
CA ASP A 906 1.28 30.73 -2.05
C ASP A 906 2.25 31.01 -3.21
N GLU A 907 2.15 32.18 -3.85
CA GLU A 907 2.95 32.56 -5.02
C GLU A 907 4.45 32.71 -4.68
N VAL A 908 4.78 33.14 -3.46
CA VAL A 908 6.17 33.21 -2.99
C VAL A 908 6.76 31.82 -2.80
N HIS A 909 5.96 30.89 -2.29
CA HIS A 909 6.35 29.49 -2.13
C HIS A 909 6.45 28.78 -3.48
N GLN A 910 5.53 29.05 -4.42
CA GLN A 910 5.59 28.54 -5.80
C GLN A 910 6.89 28.97 -6.49
N ALA A 911 7.24 30.25 -6.39
CA ALA A 911 8.49 30.76 -6.94
C ALA A 911 9.72 30.11 -6.29
N THR A 912 9.65 29.81 -4.98
CA THR A 912 10.72 29.10 -4.26
C THR A 912 10.86 27.66 -4.74
N VAL A 913 9.75 26.92 -4.84
CA VAL A 913 9.71 25.55 -5.37
C VAL A 913 10.27 25.52 -6.79
N ALA A 914 9.78 26.38 -7.69
CA ALA A 914 10.27 26.45 -9.06
C ALA A 914 11.77 26.76 -9.15
N LYS A 915 12.28 27.70 -8.35
CA LYS A 915 13.72 28.02 -8.30
C LYS A 915 14.57 26.86 -7.80
N LEU A 916 14.08 26.11 -6.82
CA LEU A 916 14.80 24.95 -6.27
C LEU A 916 14.77 23.80 -7.27
N GLU A 917 13.63 23.53 -7.91
CA GLU A 917 13.49 22.50 -8.94
C GLU A 917 14.46 22.72 -10.10
N LEU A 918 14.51 23.95 -10.63
CA LEU A 918 15.43 24.30 -11.72
C LEU A 918 16.91 24.19 -11.35
N LYS A 919 17.27 24.25 -10.07
CA LYS A 919 18.64 24.05 -9.60
C LYS A 919 19.04 22.58 -9.51
N HIS A 920 18.09 21.65 -9.42
CA HIS A 920 18.38 20.21 -9.32
C HIS A 920 18.69 19.56 -10.68
N SER A 921 18.52 20.29 -11.80
CA SER A 921 18.77 19.80 -13.17
C SER A 921 20.23 19.96 -13.66
N ALA A 922 21.24 19.87 -12.79
CA ALA A 922 22.67 20.02 -13.16
C ALA A 922 23.55 18.85 -12.70
#